data_AF-A0A363U7T5-F1
#
_entry.id   AF-A0A363U7T5-F1
#
_cell.length_a   1.000
_cell.length_b   1.000
_cell.length_c   1.000
_cell.angle_alpha   90.00
_cell.angle_beta   90.00
_cell.angle_gamma   90.00
#
_symmetry.space_group_name_H-M   'P 1'
#
loop_
_entity.id
_entity.type
_entity.pdbx_description
1 polymer ?
#
loop_
_entity_poly.entity_id
_entity_poly.type
_entity_poly.pdbx_seq_one_letter_code
_entity_poly.pdbx_strand_id
1 'polypeptide(L)'
;MRVEGLSPSELTVTRYTRNLFAALLLCGILLGTRGASAEHESAPARAITPFLYPPYPGTASQESIFDHSTPNYTYDNKIIAFTGDVANKNCPSPQPPGTPPPQKGVCNAGGGGYWSYSLGDWVYYDGHDGVDYGISYRPIYAAADADQVIYAGWWDPQNHKINLGIYVRLHHSNGYNTYYGHMSSVAVQACSSPGCTFLPHGEVLGISGTTGNSSGPHLHFLLRDSAGRSVDPYGWKGNGSSPWGPQQKESLWVAYPSLAYYGSQIYPSGQPLDYPPKPSGGIIVDDGSLQFNEFPSGCWAQINTGSAQSGRMSYAKPRTTSPTCSGQWEFPQGSNDGVYAIYVRIPAIRATSQGAIYTIRHAGVSDQVVINQSVFPNIYYVTDGWVYVGRYNFTGAGGEYVELSNRTQDETAGIADLFVGADAIRFVFQGDVTPTPPGPVTATPSTTPTITPTPSKTPTPTITRTPTNTRTPTITRTPTNTRTPTNTPTGTRTPSATPTITSTHTRRPTPTPLYQLIDVYFASRSAYESNTPPIERAGVRWARTNALLQTALNEYFKGPGATERYSYGWIAVNNGFTGYSKLEVTGGVAHVYLTGVCASEGRDFNIADLLRLNLKQFPEVRFVKIYDQNGQTQNPNGQSDSEPLCLSEVYTPPPTFTPTPTRTLRPTATPRYRLINVYFASRVRYELDAPPIEREGVRWSRSDVVYETALNEFFKGPGATERYSYGWIGVYNGFTGYSKLEIDNGVARVYLTGACISEGKDFNIADLINLNLKQFTEIQSVKIYDANGQTQNPNGTGDSEPFCLSEVFTPPPTATVTPTPTRTPTRTPIPTNTRPPTSTPQWTLVNVYFVGRYAYEFNIPPYERAGVRWARTNNIIGTVLDEYFKGPGATERYSYGWIALYNGFTGYDRFEIRDEVAHVYLEGTCDRAGATYTIADLLTYNLKQFPEIQFVKIYDEDGSTQNPTGAGDSIPACLQP
;
A
#
# COMPACT_ATOMS: atom_id res chain seq x y z
N MET A 1 45.69 -24.66 -32.45
CA MET A 1 47.16 -24.49 -32.53
C MET A 1 47.46 -23.18 -33.26
N ARG A 2 48.74 -22.82 -33.50
CA ARG A 2 49.23 -21.56 -34.13
C ARG A 2 48.61 -21.32 -35.53
N VAL A 3 48.61 -20.12 -36.14
CA VAL A 3 49.67 -19.09 -36.37
C VAL A 3 48.99 -17.70 -36.39
N GLU A 4 49.38 -16.64 -35.66
CA GLU A 4 50.64 -15.81 -35.61
C GLU A 4 50.78 -14.71 -36.69
N GLY A 5 50.99 -13.45 -36.25
CA GLY A 5 51.39 -12.27 -37.05
C GLY A 5 50.26 -11.43 -37.69
N LEU A 6 50.51 -10.21 -38.22
CA LEU A 6 51.66 -9.28 -38.04
C LEU A 6 51.31 -7.84 -38.55
N SER A 7 52.17 -6.85 -38.29
CA SER A 7 52.14 -5.45 -38.80
C SER A 7 53.57 -4.84 -38.72
N PRO A 8 53.90 -3.56 -39.01
CA PRO A 8 53.17 -2.44 -39.65
C PRO A 8 54.03 -1.74 -40.76
N SER A 9 53.99 -0.39 -40.85
CA SER A 9 54.94 0.57 -41.50
C SER A 9 54.71 0.98 -42.99
N GLU A 10 55.07 2.17 -43.51
CA GLU A 10 55.31 3.54 -42.95
C GLU A 10 55.43 4.61 -44.09
N LEU A 11 55.22 5.93 -43.79
CA LEU A 11 55.94 7.16 -44.28
C LEU A 11 56.20 7.41 -45.80
N THR A 12 56.29 8.63 -46.41
CA THR A 12 55.97 10.06 -46.12
C THR A 12 56.02 10.88 -47.45
N VAL A 13 55.66 12.19 -47.47
CA VAL A 13 56.48 13.36 -47.94
C VAL A 13 55.60 14.62 -48.14
N THR A 14 56.21 15.83 -48.13
CA THR A 14 55.57 17.13 -47.79
C THR A 14 56.00 18.29 -48.71
N ARG A 15 55.17 19.36 -48.83
CA ARG A 15 55.47 20.84 -49.02
C ARG A 15 54.26 21.55 -49.68
N TYR A 16 54.03 22.88 -49.63
CA TYR A 16 54.78 24.05 -49.12
C TYR A 16 53.81 25.09 -48.47
N THR A 17 54.30 26.21 -47.91
CA THR A 17 53.54 27.19 -47.08
C THR A 17 53.91 28.66 -47.32
N ARG A 18 53.03 29.60 -46.88
CA ARG A 18 53.20 31.05 -46.52
C ARG A 18 52.07 31.95 -47.07
N ASN A 19 51.66 33.10 -46.50
CA ASN A 19 51.72 33.67 -45.13
C ASN A 19 50.86 34.97 -45.09
N LEU A 20 50.08 35.22 -44.02
CA LEU A 20 49.96 36.54 -43.33
C LEU A 20 49.16 36.40 -42.01
N PHE A 21 49.23 37.39 -41.11
CA PHE A 21 48.67 37.32 -39.75
C PHE A 21 48.33 38.72 -39.17
N ALA A 22 47.30 38.81 -38.33
CA ALA A 22 46.92 39.95 -37.45
C ALA A 22 46.48 41.27 -38.18
N ALA A 23 45.70 42.19 -37.60
CA ALA A 23 45.19 42.39 -36.22
C ALA A 23 43.91 43.28 -36.19
N LEU A 24 43.36 43.55 -34.99
CA LEU A 24 42.38 44.63 -34.64
C LEU A 24 40.92 44.46 -35.14
N LEU A 25 39.87 45.06 -34.55
CA LEU A 25 39.52 45.33 -33.13
C LEU A 25 37.98 45.60 -33.06
N LEU A 26 37.42 45.88 -31.88
CA LEU A 26 35.99 46.13 -31.62
C LEU A 26 35.39 47.41 -32.27
N CYS A 27 34.05 47.35 -32.39
CA CYS A 27 33.07 48.48 -32.41
C CYS A 27 32.82 49.19 -33.76
N GLY A 28 31.56 49.59 -34.07
CA GLY A 28 31.35 50.46 -35.25
C GLY A 28 29.99 50.66 -35.95
N ILE A 29 28.84 50.13 -35.48
CA ILE A 29 27.49 50.78 -35.59
C ILE A 29 26.94 51.26 -36.98
N LEU A 30 25.83 50.63 -37.41
CA LEU A 30 24.66 51.13 -38.21
C LEU A 30 24.66 51.25 -39.77
N LEU A 31 23.42 51.08 -40.32
CA LEU A 31 22.94 51.19 -41.72
C LEU A 31 23.55 50.15 -42.69
N GLY A 32 22.84 49.42 -43.58
CA GLY A 32 21.54 49.54 -44.26
C GLY A 32 21.79 49.29 -45.78
N THR A 33 21.00 48.59 -46.61
CA THR A 33 19.59 48.17 -46.55
C THR A 33 19.31 46.86 -47.37
N ARG A 34 18.05 46.40 -47.28
CA ARG A 34 17.37 45.20 -47.84
C ARG A 34 17.74 44.71 -49.27
N GLY A 35 17.67 43.39 -49.48
CA GLY A 35 17.52 42.72 -50.79
C GLY A 35 17.01 41.28 -50.63
N ALA A 36 15.80 40.97 -51.12
CA ALA A 36 15.00 39.79 -50.77
C ALA A 36 15.61 38.40 -51.05
N SER A 37 15.32 37.44 -50.15
CA SER A 37 15.36 35.99 -50.43
C SER A 37 13.94 35.47 -50.72
N ALA A 38 13.82 34.49 -51.61
CA ALA A 38 12.56 33.77 -51.82
C ALA A 38 12.40 32.66 -50.78
N GLU A 39 11.22 32.54 -50.17
CA GLU A 39 10.88 31.45 -49.26
C GLU A 39 10.54 30.19 -50.06
N HIS A 40 11.11 29.06 -49.65
CA HIS A 40 10.84 27.76 -50.26
C HIS A 40 9.92 26.98 -49.31
N GLU A 41 8.61 27.18 -49.44
CA GLU A 41 7.61 26.55 -48.57
C GLU A 41 7.80 25.02 -48.53
N SER A 42 8.22 24.50 -47.38
CA SER A 42 8.21 23.07 -47.12
C SER A 42 6.76 22.61 -46.96
N ALA A 43 6.40 21.53 -47.68
CA ALA A 43 5.08 20.94 -47.58
C ALA A 43 4.72 20.65 -46.11
N PRO A 44 3.47 20.91 -45.68
CA PRO A 44 3.09 20.79 -44.28
C PRO A 44 3.33 19.37 -43.76
N ALA A 45 3.93 19.27 -42.58
CA ALA A 45 4.11 17.99 -41.91
C ALA A 45 2.74 17.32 -41.76
N ARG A 46 2.62 16.10 -42.31
CA ARG A 46 1.37 15.32 -42.24
C ARG A 46 1.01 15.08 -40.77
N ALA A 47 -0.14 15.58 -40.33
CA ALA A 47 -0.62 15.38 -38.97
C ALA A 47 -0.62 13.87 -38.64
N ILE A 48 -0.05 13.53 -37.48
CA ILE A 48 0.21 12.15 -37.09
C ILE A 48 -0.92 11.73 -36.17
N THR A 49 -1.79 10.85 -36.66
CA THR A 49 -2.95 10.36 -35.90
C THR A 49 -2.49 9.78 -34.55
N PRO A 50 -3.15 10.13 -33.43
CA PRO A 50 -2.89 9.49 -32.15
C PRO A 50 -3.04 7.97 -32.24
N PHE A 51 -2.15 7.23 -31.59
CA PHE A 51 -2.06 5.77 -31.68
C PHE A 51 -1.65 5.07 -30.38
N LEU A 52 -1.36 5.83 -29.30
CA LEU A 52 -0.93 5.31 -28.01
C LEU A 52 -2.09 5.15 -27.02
N TYR A 53 -2.01 4.11 -26.19
CA TYR A 53 -2.95 3.70 -25.15
C TYR A 53 -2.18 3.42 -23.84
N PRO A 54 -2.81 3.45 -22.65
CA PRO A 54 -2.11 3.39 -21.38
C PRO A 54 -1.20 2.14 -21.24
N PRO A 55 0.12 2.32 -20.99
CA PRO A 55 1.09 1.21 -20.97
C PRO A 55 1.09 0.42 -19.65
N TYR A 56 0.05 0.55 -18.81
CA TYR A 56 -0.08 -0.16 -17.53
C TYR A 56 -1.52 -0.13 -17.00
N PRO A 57 -1.87 -1.08 -16.10
CA PRO A 57 -3.11 -1.07 -15.33
C PRO A 57 -3.06 -0.23 -14.05
N GLY A 58 -4.22 0.27 -13.65
CA GLY A 58 -4.43 1.17 -12.52
C GLY A 58 -3.87 2.58 -12.78
N THR A 59 -3.50 3.25 -11.70
CA THR A 59 -2.91 4.60 -11.70
C THR A 59 -1.43 4.55 -11.33
N ALA A 60 -0.60 5.39 -11.95
CA ALA A 60 0.81 5.57 -11.64
C ALA A 60 1.09 7.02 -11.22
N SER A 61 2.20 7.27 -10.51
CA SER A 61 2.68 8.64 -10.29
C SER A 61 3.49 9.16 -11.48
N GLN A 62 3.49 10.47 -11.71
CA GLN A 62 4.38 11.15 -12.65
C GLN A 62 5.73 11.41 -11.97
N GLU A 63 6.77 10.63 -12.29
CA GLU A 63 8.07 10.67 -11.59
C GLU A 63 9.13 11.52 -12.34
N SER A 64 9.15 11.48 -13.67
CA SER A 64 10.06 12.26 -14.54
C SER A 64 9.32 12.66 -15.82
N ILE A 65 9.42 13.94 -16.23
CA ILE A 65 8.80 14.44 -17.47
C ILE A 65 9.77 14.43 -18.66
N PHE A 66 9.29 14.70 -19.88
CA PHE A 66 10.15 14.97 -21.03
C PHE A 66 10.56 16.46 -21.07
N ASP A 67 11.83 16.74 -21.40
CA ASP A 67 12.36 18.10 -21.51
C ASP A 67 12.41 18.60 -22.96
N HIS A 68 11.64 19.66 -23.24
CA HIS A 68 11.52 20.29 -24.55
C HIS A 68 12.62 21.31 -24.91
N SER A 69 13.58 21.70 -24.04
CA SER A 69 14.80 22.39 -24.54
C SER A 69 15.78 21.37 -25.10
N THR A 70 16.20 20.42 -24.26
CA THR A 70 16.99 19.26 -24.64
C THR A 70 16.61 18.09 -23.73
N PRO A 71 16.42 16.85 -24.24
CA PRO A 71 16.22 15.66 -23.40
C PRO A 71 17.52 15.19 -22.71
N ASN A 72 18.29 16.14 -22.19
CA ASN A 72 19.40 15.99 -21.26
C ASN A 72 19.74 17.38 -20.67
N TYR A 73 18.96 17.78 -19.66
CA TYR A 73 19.13 18.93 -18.78
C TYR A 73 20.56 19.28 -18.33
N THR A 74 21.50 18.34 -18.35
CA THR A 74 22.92 18.62 -18.06
C THR A 74 23.51 19.63 -19.05
N TYR A 75 22.92 19.77 -20.25
CA TYR A 75 23.43 20.62 -21.32
C TYR A 75 23.17 22.12 -21.11
N ASP A 76 21.98 22.51 -20.66
CA ASP A 76 21.58 23.92 -20.48
C ASP A 76 21.19 24.29 -19.02
N ASN A 77 21.01 23.31 -18.14
CA ASN A 77 20.57 23.45 -16.74
C ASN A 77 19.15 24.06 -16.59
N LYS A 78 18.30 23.87 -17.61
CA LYS A 78 16.92 24.34 -17.70
C LYS A 78 16.03 23.19 -18.18
N ILE A 79 14.81 23.10 -17.68
CA ILE A 79 13.79 22.17 -18.19
C ILE A 79 12.65 22.99 -18.79
N ILE A 80 12.17 22.57 -19.96
CA ILE A 80 10.92 23.08 -20.55
C ILE A 80 9.90 21.94 -20.54
N ALA A 81 8.83 22.08 -19.75
CA ALA A 81 7.71 21.15 -19.80
C ALA A 81 6.92 21.31 -21.11
N PHE A 82 6.14 20.30 -21.50
CA PHE A 82 5.34 20.31 -22.73
C PHE A 82 4.33 21.49 -22.86
N THR A 83 3.95 22.13 -21.74
CA THR A 83 3.16 23.38 -21.67
C THR A 83 3.94 24.64 -22.03
N GLY A 84 5.26 24.55 -22.18
CA GLY A 84 6.18 25.69 -22.29
C GLY A 84 6.62 26.28 -20.95
N ASP A 85 6.18 25.71 -19.83
CA ASP A 85 6.63 26.12 -18.50
C ASP A 85 8.10 25.78 -18.25
N VAL A 86 8.79 26.63 -17.50
CA VAL A 86 10.25 26.56 -17.33
C VAL A 86 10.63 26.31 -15.87
N ALA A 87 11.42 25.27 -15.62
CA ALA A 87 12.16 25.07 -14.39
C ALA A 87 13.67 25.28 -14.62
N ASN A 88 14.42 25.67 -13.58
CA ASN A 88 15.86 25.93 -13.70
C ASN A 88 16.62 25.38 -12.48
N LYS A 89 17.81 24.83 -12.70
CA LYS A 89 18.70 24.30 -11.65
C LYS A 89 19.10 25.34 -10.60
N ASN A 90 19.35 26.53 -11.11
CA ASN A 90 19.80 27.70 -10.36
C ASN A 90 18.68 28.73 -10.42
N CYS A 91 18.36 29.37 -9.29
CA CYS A 91 17.34 30.42 -9.30
C CYS A 91 17.82 31.63 -10.12
N PRO A 92 16.96 32.23 -10.97
CA PRO A 92 17.29 33.45 -11.70
C PRO A 92 17.66 34.60 -10.75
N SER A 93 18.61 35.42 -11.18
CA SER A 93 19.06 36.61 -10.45
C SER A 93 19.13 37.80 -11.41
N PRO A 94 18.31 38.86 -11.24
CA PRO A 94 17.23 38.97 -10.26
C PRO A 94 16.10 37.94 -10.50
N GLN A 95 15.28 37.72 -9.47
CA GLN A 95 14.14 36.81 -9.55
C GLN A 95 13.02 37.38 -10.46
N PRO A 96 12.22 36.52 -11.13
CA PRO A 96 11.09 36.98 -11.94
C PRO A 96 10.06 37.74 -11.09
N PRO A 97 9.48 38.86 -11.58
CA PRO A 97 8.41 39.54 -10.88
C PRO A 97 7.16 38.67 -10.76
N GLY A 98 6.59 38.56 -9.56
CA GLY A 98 5.27 37.98 -9.31
C GLY A 98 5.26 36.63 -8.59
N THR A 99 6.31 35.81 -8.68
CA THR A 99 6.40 34.52 -7.97
C THR A 99 7.66 34.42 -7.12
N PRO A 100 7.55 34.33 -5.77
CA PRO A 100 8.71 34.11 -4.92
C PRO A 100 9.29 32.70 -5.13
N PRO A 101 10.59 32.48 -4.90
CA PRO A 101 11.16 31.14 -4.84
C PRO A 101 10.57 30.34 -3.65
N PRO A 102 10.74 29.01 -3.64
CA PRO A 102 10.48 28.21 -2.46
C PRO A 102 11.45 28.62 -1.34
N GLN A 103 11.13 28.22 -0.10
CA GLN A 103 11.85 28.68 1.10
C GLN A 103 13.38 28.55 0.95
N LYS A 104 14.09 29.61 1.35
CA LYS A 104 15.55 29.79 1.26
C LYS A 104 16.13 30.05 -0.14
N GLY A 105 15.32 30.16 -1.20
CA GLY A 105 15.82 30.54 -2.53
C GLY A 105 16.51 29.39 -3.27
N VAL A 106 15.96 28.18 -3.17
CA VAL A 106 16.55 26.94 -3.70
C VAL A 106 15.71 26.40 -4.85
N CYS A 107 16.22 26.41 -6.08
CA CYS A 107 15.48 25.96 -7.26
C CYS A 107 15.79 24.50 -7.68
N ASN A 108 16.59 23.80 -6.90
CA ASN A 108 16.93 22.38 -7.04
C ASN A 108 16.84 21.73 -5.64
N ALA A 109 15.82 20.90 -5.42
CA ALA A 109 15.59 20.22 -4.16
C ALA A 109 16.50 18.99 -3.94
N GLY A 110 17.25 18.57 -4.97
CA GLY A 110 17.77 17.21 -5.09
C GLY A 110 16.70 16.24 -5.62
N GLY A 111 17.09 15.00 -5.92
CA GLY A 111 16.17 13.95 -6.35
C GLY A 111 15.36 14.27 -7.62
N GLY A 112 15.90 15.11 -8.52
CA GLY A 112 15.23 15.54 -9.74
C GLY A 112 14.16 16.63 -9.58
N GLY A 113 13.90 17.14 -8.37
CA GLY A 113 12.93 18.21 -8.14
C GLY A 113 13.50 19.59 -8.47
N TYR A 114 12.92 20.27 -9.47
CA TYR A 114 13.33 21.62 -9.92
C TYR A 114 12.17 22.62 -9.90
N TRP A 115 12.44 23.85 -9.45
CA TRP A 115 11.37 24.85 -9.27
C TRP A 115 11.02 25.55 -10.58
N SER A 116 9.74 25.60 -10.91
CA SER A 116 9.20 26.44 -11.99
C SER A 116 8.55 27.71 -11.47
N TYR A 117 9.05 28.85 -11.92
CA TYR A 117 8.50 30.17 -11.58
C TYR A 117 7.21 30.51 -12.33
N SER A 118 6.90 29.81 -13.44
CA SER A 118 5.67 30.02 -14.20
C SER A 118 4.51 29.16 -13.68
N LEU A 119 4.80 27.95 -13.19
CA LEU A 119 3.83 27.11 -12.48
C LEU A 119 3.65 27.51 -11.01
N GLY A 120 4.69 28.03 -10.37
CA GLY A 120 4.71 28.25 -8.92
C GLY A 120 4.82 26.95 -8.12
N ASP A 121 5.40 25.90 -8.72
CA ASP A 121 5.50 24.55 -8.15
C ASP A 121 6.72 23.80 -8.71
N TRP A 122 6.97 22.60 -8.19
CA TRP A 122 8.05 21.71 -8.60
C TRP A 122 7.71 20.91 -9.86
N VAL A 123 8.68 20.83 -10.75
CA VAL A 123 8.76 19.95 -11.92
C VAL A 123 9.81 18.89 -11.63
N TYR A 124 9.50 17.62 -11.91
CA TYR A 124 10.41 16.51 -11.67
C TYR A 124 11.02 16.00 -12.97
N TYR A 125 12.35 15.92 -13.01
CA TYR A 125 13.13 15.38 -14.11
C TYR A 125 14.47 14.83 -13.60
N ASP A 126 14.91 13.69 -14.11
CA ASP A 126 16.14 13.01 -13.66
C ASP A 126 17.31 13.14 -14.65
N GLY A 127 17.02 13.31 -15.95
CA GLY A 127 18.02 13.62 -16.99
C GLY A 127 17.92 12.82 -18.30
N HIS A 128 16.90 11.97 -18.49
CA HIS A 128 16.79 11.05 -19.62
C HIS A 128 15.81 11.48 -20.74
N ASP A 129 15.73 10.71 -21.82
CA ASP A 129 14.97 11.06 -23.02
C ASP A 129 13.55 10.45 -23.12
N GLY A 130 12.93 10.11 -21.98
CA GLY A 130 11.58 9.54 -21.90
C GLY A 130 10.70 10.17 -20.82
N VAL A 131 9.66 9.45 -20.40
CA VAL A 131 8.74 9.83 -19.31
C VAL A 131 8.64 8.68 -18.31
N ASP A 132 8.81 8.96 -17.02
CA ASP A 132 8.73 7.94 -15.97
C ASP A 132 7.37 7.92 -15.27
N TYR A 133 6.84 6.70 -15.17
CA TYR A 133 5.60 6.40 -14.45
C TYR A 133 5.87 5.48 -13.25
N GLY A 134 5.46 5.91 -12.06
CA GLY A 134 5.61 5.19 -10.80
C GLY A 134 4.79 3.90 -10.73
N ILE A 135 5.27 2.85 -11.40
CA ILE A 135 4.70 1.50 -11.34
C ILE A 135 5.70 0.52 -10.73
N SER A 136 5.51 0.19 -9.45
CA SER A 136 6.40 -0.73 -8.74
C SER A 136 5.98 -2.19 -8.88
N TYR A 137 6.71 -2.96 -9.68
CA TYR A 137 6.49 -4.40 -9.95
C TYR A 137 5.05 -4.76 -10.36
N ARG A 138 4.47 -3.95 -11.27
CA ARG A 138 3.14 -4.12 -11.87
C ARG A 138 3.26 -4.51 -13.36
N PRO A 139 2.20 -5.04 -14.00
CA PRO A 139 2.23 -5.34 -15.43
C PRO A 139 2.54 -4.10 -16.29
N ILE A 140 3.29 -4.33 -17.37
CA ILE A 140 3.49 -3.36 -18.46
C ILE A 140 2.74 -3.87 -19.68
N TYR A 141 2.02 -2.97 -20.36
CA TYR A 141 1.26 -3.24 -21.57
C TYR A 141 1.93 -2.60 -22.79
N ALA A 142 1.74 -3.20 -23.97
CA ALA A 142 2.04 -2.53 -25.23
C ALA A 142 1.18 -1.26 -25.37
N ALA A 143 1.81 -0.10 -25.52
CA ALA A 143 1.10 1.18 -25.68
C ALA A 143 0.43 1.30 -27.06
N ALA A 144 0.86 0.54 -28.05
CA ALA A 144 0.34 0.59 -29.41
C ALA A 144 0.52 -0.76 -30.11
N ASP A 145 -0.31 -1.02 -31.12
CA ASP A 145 -0.17 -2.17 -32.00
C ASP A 145 1.22 -2.17 -32.65
N ALA A 146 1.94 -3.28 -32.51
CA ALA A 146 3.30 -3.45 -32.99
C ALA A 146 3.40 -4.57 -34.03
N ASP A 147 4.14 -4.30 -35.10
CA ASP A 147 4.48 -5.25 -36.17
C ASP A 147 5.88 -5.86 -35.99
N GLN A 148 6.63 -5.43 -34.98
CA GLN A 148 7.87 -6.08 -34.55
C GLN A 148 8.11 -5.88 -33.05
N VAL A 149 8.56 -6.93 -32.37
CA VAL A 149 9.37 -6.78 -31.17
C VAL A 149 10.82 -6.74 -31.64
N ILE A 150 11.47 -5.57 -31.59
CA ILE A 150 12.87 -5.41 -32.01
C ILE A 150 13.81 -5.98 -30.94
N TYR A 151 13.47 -5.79 -29.66
CA TYR A 151 14.31 -6.22 -28.55
C TYR A 151 13.51 -6.58 -27.30
N ALA A 152 14.02 -7.55 -26.53
CA ALA A 152 13.44 -8.06 -25.29
C ALA A 152 14.58 -8.67 -24.44
N GLY A 153 15.01 -8.00 -23.36
CA GLY A 153 16.07 -8.51 -22.48
C GLY A 153 16.91 -7.42 -21.79
N TRP A 154 18.07 -7.80 -21.22
CA TRP A 154 19.03 -6.88 -20.61
C TRP A 154 19.77 -6.04 -21.64
N TRP A 155 19.80 -4.72 -21.45
CA TRP A 155 20.62 -3.77 -22.22
C TRP A 155 22.11 -4.17 -22.24
N ASP A 156 22.66 -4.51 -21.08
CA ASP A 156 23.99 -5.10 -20.93
C ASP A 156 23.87 -6.32 -20.00
N PRO A 157 23.88 -7.55 -20.55
CA PRO A 157 23.85 -8.80 -19.79
C PRO A 157 25.06 -9.05 -18.86
N GLN A 158 26.00 -8.11 -18.70
CA GLN A 158 27.07 -8.14 -17.69
C GLN A 158 27.20 -6.84 -16.89
N ASN A 159 26.25 -5.89 -17.02
CA ASN A 159 26.20 -4.68 -16.20
C ASN A 159 24.74 -4.28 -15.93
N HIS A 160 24.20 -4.72 -14.79
CA HIS A 160 22.80 -4.54 -14.43
C HIS A 160 22.45 -3.13 -13.94
N LYS A 161 23.40 -2.19 -14.01
CA LYS A 161 23.33 -0.86 -13.38
C LYS A 161 23.35 0.30 -14.38
N ILE A 162 23.24 0.01 -15.69
CA ILE A 162 23.30 1.03 -16.75
C ILE A 162 22.07 1.03 -17.66
N ASN A 163 21.76 2.21 -18.21
CA ASN A 163 20.68 2.46 -19.16
C ASN A 163 19.34 1.83 -18.71
N LEU A 164 18.54 1.33 -19.65
CA LEU A 164 17.20 0.81 -19.41
C LEU A 164 17.13 -0.51 -18.62
N GLY A 165 18.25 -1.14 -18.25
CA GLY A 165 18.23 -2.44 -17.57
C GLY A 165 17.60 -3.54 -18.42
N ILE A 166 16.65 -4.31 -17.88
CA ILE A 166 15.77 -5.16 -18.68
C ILE A 166 14.74 -4.27 -19.37
N TYR A 167 14.63 -4.37 -20.70
CA TYR A 167 13.69 -3.57 -21.48
C TYR A 167 13.10 -4.32 -22.67
N VAL A 168 11.96 -3.83 -23.14
CA VAL A 168 11.34 -4.19 -24.42
C VAL A 168 11.40 -3.00 -25.37
N ARG A 169 11.65 -3.26 -26.66
CA ARG A 169 11.51 -2.28 -27.76
C ARG A 169 10.56 -2.84 -28.83
N LEU A 170 9.53 -2.09 -29.16
CA LEU A 170 8.57 -2.38 -30.22
C LEU A 170 8.80 -1.47 -31.43
N HIS A 171 8.50 -1.99 -32.62
CA HIS A 171 8.27 -1.23 -33.85
C HIS A 171 6.76 -1.09 -34.08
N HIS A 172 6.34 0.01 -34.69
CA HIS A 172 4.96 0.25 -35.08
C HIS A 172 4.89 0.53 -36.59
N SER A 173 3.79 0.12 -37.23
CA SER A 173 3.61 0.24 -38.69
C SER A 173 3.58 1.67 -39.23
N ASN A 174 3.49 2.68 -38.35
CA ASN A 174 3.67 4.10 -38.67
C ASN A 174 5.14 4.57 -38.64
N GLY A 175 6.09 3.67 -38.37
CA GLY A 175 7.53 3.93 -38.29
C GLY A 175 8.05 4.40 -36.92
N TYR A 176 7.19 4.51 -35.92
CA TYR A 176 7.60 4.82 -34.54
C TYR A 176 8.15 3.59 -33.82
N ASN A 177 8.88 3.85 -32.73
CA ASN A 177 9.39 2.85 -31.81
C ASN A 177 8.97 3.21 -30.38
N THR A 178 8.42 2.27 -29.62
CA THR A 178 8.23 2.43 -28.16
C THR A 178 9.21 1.55 -27.39
N TYR A 179 9.68 2.05 -26.25
CA TYR A 179 10.63 1.42 -25.36
C TYR A 179 10.06 1.42 -23.93
N TYR A 180 10.24 0.31 -23.23
CA TYR A 180 9.69 0.07 -21.88
C TYR A 180 10.83 -0.40 -20.99
N GLY A 181 11.36 0.52 -20.17
CA GLY A 181 12.58 0.31 -19.38
C GLY A 181 12.35 -0.20 -17.96
N HIS A 182 13.46 -0.58 -17.33
CA HIS A 182 13.64 -0.95 -15.93
C HIS A 182 12.84 -2.19 -15.46
N MET A 183 12.43 -3.06 -16.38
CA MET A 183 11.56 -4.22 -16.13
C MET A 183 12.18 -5.24 -15.15
N SER A 184 11.36 -6.06 -14.51
CA SER A 184 11.81 -7.22 -13.71
C SER A 184 11.62 -8.57 -14.42
N SER A 185 10.73 -8.65 -15.40
CA SER A 185 10.58 -9.81 -16.28
C SER A 185 10.06 -9.38 -17.64
N VAL A 186 10.35 -10.18 -18.67
CA VAL A 186 9.81 -10.01 -20.02
C VAL A 186 8.93 -11.20 -20.38
N ALA A 187 7.85 -10.96 -21.14
CA ALA A 187 6.85 -11.95 -21.55
C ALA A 187 6.58 -11.95 -23.07
N VAL A 188 7.48 -11.33 -23.85
CA VAL A 188 7.45 -11.25 -25.32
C VAL A 188 8.81 -11.62 -25.91
N GLN A 189 8.86 -11.89 -27.21
CA GLN A 189 10.05 -12.38 -27.91
C GLN A 189 10.46 -11.47 -29.05
N ALA A 190 11.76 -11.16 -29.14
CA ALA A 190 12.31 -10.38 -30.24
C ALA A 190 12.35 -11.20 -31.54
N CYS A 191 11.94 -10.62 -32.65
CA CYS A 191 11.94 -11.29 -33.95
C CYS A 191 12.48 -10.39 -35.08
N SER A 192 12.93 -11.00 -36.18
CA SER A 192 14.02 -10.44 -37.02
C SER A 192 13.64 -9.33 -38.00
N SER A 193 12.38 -9.21 -38.42
CA SER A 193 11.93 -8.26 -39.46
C SER A 193 10.49 -7.80 -39.22
N PRO A 194 10.10 -6.55 -39.52
CA PRO A 194 8.71 -6.11 -39.41
C PRO A 194 7.72 -7.05 -40.11
N GLY A 195 6.62 -7.35 -39.43
CA GLY A 195 5.65 -8.39 -39.79
C GLY A 195 5.95 -9.78 -39.20
N CYS A 196 7.06 -9.98 -38.49
CA CYS A 196 7.38 -11.27 -37.85
C CYS A 196 6.49 -11.64 -36.66
N THR A 197 5.81 -10.65 -36.06
CA THR A 197 4.79 -10.85 -35.03
C THR A 197 3.76 -9.72 -35.13
N PHE A 198 2.55 -9.96 -34.65
CA PHE A 198 1.58 -8.90 -34.38
C PHE A 198 1.25 -8.89 -32.91
N LEU A 199 1.56 -7.77 -32.24
CA LEU A 199 1.39 -7.59 -30.81
C LEU A 199 0.42 -6.42 -30.59
N PRO A 200 -0.84 -6.66 -30.22
CA PRO A 200 -1.82 -5.59 -30.05
C PRO A 200 -1.52 -4.75 -28.82
N HIS A 201 -1.98 -3.50 -28.84
CA HIS A 201 -2.02 -2.66 -27.63
C HIS A 201 -2.77 -3.38 -26.49
N GLY A 202 -2.29 -3.21 -25.26
CA GLY A 202 -2.82 -3.91 -24.09
C GLY A 202 -2.24 -5.32 -23.83
N GLU A 203 -1.55 -5.96 -24.79
CA GLU A 203 -0.86 -7.23 -24.53
C GLU A 203 0.31 -7.04 -23.55
N VAL A 204 0.56 -8.03 -22.69
CA VAL A 204 1.42 -7.87 -21.51
C VAL A 204 2.87 -8.11 -21.88
N LEU A 205 3.69 -7.05 -21.85
CA LEU A 205 5.12 -7.11 -22.17
C LEU A 205 5.96 -7.76 -21.07
N GLY A 206 5.48 -7.75 -19.84
CA GLY A 206 6.17 -8.24 -18.66
C GLY A 206 5.77 -7.47 -17.40
N ILE A 207 6.67 -7.43 -16.41
CA ILE A 207 6.47 -6.74 -15.12
C ILE A 207 7.53 -5.63 -14.98
N SER A 208 7.14 -4.46 -14.46
CA SER A 208 8.05 -3.33 -14.17
C SER A 208 9.04 -3.64 -13.03
N GLY A 209 9.99 -2.75 -12.77
CA GLY A 209 11.03 -3.00 -11.77
C GLY A 209 12.01 -1.84 -11.60
N THR A 210 13.22 -2.15 -11.15
CA THR A 210 14.28 -1.18 -10.82
C THR A 210 15.65 -1.55 -11.42
N THR A 211 15.65 -2.33 -12.51
CA THR A 211 16.91 -2.79 -13.16
C THR A 211 17.56 -1.68 -13.99
N GLY A 212 18.87 -1.71 -14.20
CA GLY A 212 19.59 -0.70 -14.99
C GLY A 212 19.96 0.52 -14.16
N ASN A 213 20.07 1.69 -14.80
CA ASN A 213 20.30 2.95 -14.10
C ASN A 213 18.98 3.48 -13.54
N SER A 214 18.51 2.90 -12.42
CA SER A 214 17.26 3.28 -11.76
C SER A 214 17.44 3.40 -10.24
N SER A 215 16.78 4.39 -9.65
CA SER A 215 16.80 4.67 -8.21
C SER A 215 15.66 4.00 -7.43
N GLY A 216 14.66 3.45 -8.12
CA GLY A 216 13.50 2.80 -7.51
C GLY A 216 12.46 2.32 -8.53
N PRO A 217 11.49 1.48 -8.13
CA PRO A 217 10.72 0.69 -9.11
C PRO A 217 9.65 1.48 -9.90
N HIS A 218 9.86 1.65 -11.21
CA HIS A 218 9.04 2.45 -12.13
C HIS A 218 8.99 1.84 -13.55
N LEU A 219 8.30 2.51 -14.49
CA LEU A 219 8.41 2.30 -15.94
C LEU A 219 8.97 3.58 -16.57
N HIS A 220 10.13 3.46 -17.21
CA HIS A 220 10.61 4.47 -18.15
C HIS A 220 9.99 4.19 -19.52
N PHE A 221 9.18 5.13 -20.02
CA PHE A 221 8.53 5.04 -21.33
C PHE A 221 9.17 6.03 -22.30
N LEU A 222 9.85 5.50 -23.31
CA LEU A 222 10.52 6.27 -24.36
C LEU A 222 9.84 6.01 -25.70
N LEU A 223 9.47 7.08 -26.39
CA LEU A 223 8.96 7.05 -27.76
C LEU A 223 10.01 7.66 -28.70
N ARG A 224 10.31 6.99 -29.82
CA ARG A 224 11.16 7.52 -30.89
C ARG A 224 10.48 7.49 -32.25
N ASP A 225 10.71 8.53 -33.04
CA ASP A 225 10.23 8.60 -34.42
C ASP A 225 11.05 7.71 -35.39
N SER A 226 10.67 7.70 -36.66
CA SER A 226 11.35 6.93 -37.72
C SER A 226 12.75 7.45 -38.07
N ALA A 227 13.16 8.62 -37.58
CA ALA A 227 14.53 9.12 -37.64
C ALA A 227 15.33 8.79 -36.36
N GLY A 228 14.74 8.05 -35.42
CA GLY A 228 15.37 7.66 -34.16
C GLY A 228 15.45 8.77 -33.12
N ARG A 229 14.72 9.88 -33.30
CA ARG A 229 14.68 11.01 -32.36
C ARG A 229 13.61 10.77 -31.30
N SER A 230 13.92 11.07 -30.05
CA SER A 230 12.98 10.93 -28.92
C SER A 230 11.89 11.99 -28.95
N VAL A 231 10.68 11.65 -28.50
CA VAL A 231 9.45 12.43 -28.70
C VAL A 231 8.61 12.39 -27.42
N ASP A 232 8.16 13.54 -26.93
CA ASP A 232 7.12 13.58 -25.88
C ASP A 232 5.79 13.04 -26.45
N PRO A 233 5.21 11.95 -25.91
CA PRO A 233 3.93 11.41 -26.39
C PRO A 233 2.72 12.31 -26.11
N TYR A 234 2.84 13.31 -25.24
CA TYR A 234 1.82 14.33 -24.97
C TYR A 234 1.87 15.53 -25.93
N GLY A 235 2.94 15.67 -26.73
CA GLY A 235 3.12 16.73 -27.73
C GLY A 235 3.31 18.14 -27.14
N TRP A 236 3.57 19.14 -27.97
CA TRP A 236 3.87 20.51 -27.53
C TRP A 236 2.64 21.41 -27.45
N LYS A 237 2.26 21.80 -26.22
CA LYS A 237 1.18 22.77 -25.93
C LYS A 237 1.67 24.20 -25.68
N GLY A 238 2.97 24.41 -25.54
CA GLY A 238 3.54 25.74 -25.29
C GLY A 238 3.40 26.74 -26.45
N ASN A 239 3.60 28.02 -26.13
CA ASN A 239 3.47 29.10 -27.10
C ASN A 239 4.54 29.01 -28.21
N GLY A 240 4.13 29.21 -29.46
CA GLY A 240 5.03 29.24 -30.63
C GLY A 240 5.31 27.85 -31.22
N SER A 241 6.57 27.59 -31.56
CA SER A 241 7.07 26.29 -32.04
C SER A 241 7.64 25.48 -30.88
N SER A 242 7.72 24.16 -31.01
CA SER A 242 8.44 23.33 -30.03
C SER A 242 9.92 23.76 -30.03
N PRO A 243 10.56 23.94 -28.86
CA PRO A 243 12.02 24.15 -28.81
C PRO A 243 12.77 22.86 -29.18
N TRP A 244 12.13 21.70 -29.00
CA TRP A 244 12.67 20.40 -29.39
C TRP A 244 12.44 20.11 -30.88
N GLY A 245 13.38 19.40 -31.51
CA GLY A 245 13.45 19.21 -32.97
C GLY A 245 12.17 18.63 -33.62
N PRO A 246 11.53 17.60 -33.03
CA PRO A 246 10.16 17.21 -33.34
C PRO A 246 9.15 18.32 -33.05
N GLN A 247 8.64 18.95 -34.12
CA GLN A 247 7.60 20.00 -34.07
C GLN A 247 6.18 19.46 -33.84
N GLN A 248 6.05 18.40 -33.04
CA GLN A 248 4.79 17.72 -32.77
C GLN A 248 3.98 18.53 -31.74
N LYS A 249 2.90 19.18 -32.16
CA LYS A 249 1.99 19.91 -31.26
C LYS A 249 0.86 19.07 -30.68
N GLU A 250 0.50 18.00 -31.38
CA GLU A 250 -0.61 17.12 -31.00
C GLU A 250 -0.11 15.99 -30.10
N SER A 251 -0.94 15.56 -29.16
CA SER A 251 -0.65 14.37 -28.36
C SER A 251 -0.87 13.11 -29.19
N LEU A 252 0.00 12.12 -29.02
CA LEU A 252 -0.12 10.81 -29.66
C LEU A 252 -0.96 9.81 -28.85
N TRP A 253 -1.43 10.18 -27.65
CA TRP A 253 -2.36 9.37 -26.85
C TRP A 253 -3.78 9.42 -27.43
N VAL A 254 -4.31 8.26 -27.82
CA VAL A 254 -5.75 8.03 -28.04
C VAL A 254 -6.50 8.06 -26.70
N ALA A 255 -5.88 7.47 -25.68
CA ALA A 255 -6.32 7.52 -24.29
C ALA A 255 -5.11 7.76 -23.38
N TYR A 256 -5.20 8.77 -22.51
CA TYR A 256 -4.12 9.12 -21.60
C TYR A 256 -3.93 8.06 -20.51
N PRO A 257 -2.69 7.79 -20.06
CA PRO A 257 -2.44 6.99 -18.86
C PRO A 257 -3.09 7.61 -17.62
N SER A 258 -3.46 6.78 -16.64
CA SER A 258 -4.01 7.29 -15.38
C SER A 258 -2.89 7.73 -14.43
N LEU A 259 -2.84 9.02 -14.14
CA LEU A 259 -1.80 9.68 -13.35
C LEU A 259 -2.31 10.18 -12.00
N ALA A 260 -1.46 10.00 -10.99
CA ALA A 260 -1.45 10.69 -9.71
C ALA A 260 -0.23 11.65 -9.65
N TYR A 261 -0.35 12.73 -8.89
CA TYR A 261 0.63 13.81 -8.88
C TYR A 261 1.11 14.13 -7.47
N TYR A 262 2.42 14.31 -7.30
CA TYR A 262 3.06 14.74 -6.05
C TYR A 262 3.66 16.16 -6.14
N GLY A 263 3.17 16.93 -7.11
CA GLY A 263 3.59 18.29 -7.46
C GLY A 263 2.77 18.76 -8.66
N SER A 264 3.40 19.47 -9.60
CA SER A 264 2.70 20.08 -10.73
C SER A 264 1.97 19.07 -11.63
N GLN A 265 0.70 19.39 -11.94
CA GLN A 265 -0.12 18.63 -12.89
C GLN A 265 0.28 18.96 -14.32
N ILE A 266 1.45 18.49 -14.73
CA ILE A 266 1.97 18.65 -16.09
C ILE A 266 1.09 17.84 -17.05
N TYR A 267 1.22 16.51 -17.05
CA TYR A 267 0.54 15.69 -18.03
C TYR A 267 -0.94 15.46 -17.70
N PRO A 268 -1.85 15.40 -18.69
CA PRO A 268 -3.25 15.02 -18.46
C PRO A 268 -3.38 13.56 -18.01
N SER A 269 -4.23 13.32 -17.01
CA SER A 269 -4.58 11.99 -16.50
C SER A 269 -5.81 11.42 -17.21
N GLY A 270 -5.79 10.12 -17.51
CA GLY A 270 -6.92 9.36 -18.02
C GLY A 270 -7.50 8.36 -17.01
N GLN A 271 -8.43 7.52 -17.49
CA GLN A 271 -9.07 6.49 -16.69
C GLN A 271 -8.12 5.31 -16.42
N PRO A 272 -8.09 4.75 -15.20
CA PRO A 272 -7.29 3.56 -14.90
C PRO A 272 -7.83 2.33 -15.65
N LEU A 273 -6.93 1.54 -16.24
CA LEU A 273 -7.28 0.24 -16.81
C LEU A 273 -7.34 -0.84 -15.71
N ASP A 274 -8.16 -1.87 -15.89
CA ASP A 274 -8.21 -3.01 -14.98
C ASP A 274 -6.89 -3.83 -14.99
N TYR A 275 -6.58 -4.42 -13.84
CA TYR A 275 -5.49 -5.39 -13.72
C TYR A 275 -5.85 -6.70 -14.41
N PRO A 276 -4.88 -7.44 -15.00
CA PRO A 276 -5.15 -8.75 -15.57
C PRO A 276 -5.68 -9.70 -14.48
N PRO A 277 -6.65 -10.58 -14.79
CA PRO A 277 -7.11 -11.58 -13.84
C PRO A 277 -5.96 -12.52 -13.48
N LYS A 278 -5.86 -12.89 -12.19
CA LYS A 278 -4.88 -13.90 -11.76
C LYS A 278 -5.16 -15.24 -12.47
N PRO A 279 -4.11 -16.00 -12.87
CA PRO A 279 -4.29 -17.26 -13.57
C PRO A 279 -5.05 -18.28 -12.72
N SER A 280 -6.14 -18.81 -13.27
CA SER A 280 -6.94 -19.88 -12.69
C SER A 280 -7.00 -21.09 -13.61
N GLY A 281 -6.95 -22.30 -13.06
CA GLY A 281 -6.83 -23.52 -13.84
C GLY A 281 -5.47 -23.63 -14.56
N GLY A 282 -5.47 -24.32 -15.70
CA GLY A 282 -4.26 -24.69 -16.44
C GLY A 282 -3.64 -26.01 -15.96
N ILE A 283 -2.79 -26.60 -16.81
CA ILE A 283 -1.95 -27.74 -16.45
C ILE A 283 -0.81 -27.21 -15.59
N ILE A 284 -0.52 -27.84 -14.45
CA ILE A 284 0.66 -27.54 -13.62
C ILE A 284 1.61 -28.72 -13.71
N VAL A 285 2.88 -28.43 -13.96
CA VAL A 285 3.99 -29.37 -13.86
C VAL A 285 4.93 -28.84 -12.79
N ASP A 286 5.13 -29.62 -11.74
CA ASP A 286 5.89 -29.30 -10.52
C ASP A 286 7.21 -30.09 -10.52
N ASP A 287 8.26 -29.62 -9.84
CA ASP A 287 9.59 -30.26 -9.91
C ASP A 287 9.67 -31.68 -9.29
N GLY A 288 8.64 -32.11 -8.57
CA GLY A 288 8.42 -33.49 -8.10
C GLY A 288 7.54 -34.33 -9.03
N SER A 289 7.10 -33.78 -10.17
CA SER A 289 6.28 -34.47 -11.17
C SER A 289 7.12 -35.38 -12.08
N LEU A 290 6.50 -36.43 -12.63
CA LEU A 290 7.16 -37.33 -13.59
C LEU A 290 7.54 -36.65 -14.91
N GLN A 291 6.97 -35.47 -15.18
CA GLN A 291 7.24 -34.60 -16.32
C GLN A 291 8.31 -33.53 -16.02
N PHE A 292 9.02 -33.62 -14.89
CA PHE A 292 10.22 -32.81 -14.63
C PHE A 292 11.49 -33.64 -14.84
N ASN A 293 12.41 -33.15 -15.67
CA ASN A 293 13.66 -33.81 -16.02
C ASN A 293 14.87 -32.91 -15.75
N GLU A 294 15.90 -33.46 -15.10
CA GLU A 294 17.18 -32.78 -14.82
C GLU A 294 18.29 -33.24 -15.78
N PHE A 295 19.07 -32.28 -16.30
CA PHE A 295 20.17 -32.55 -17.23
C PHE A 295 21.50 -31.95 -16.75
N PRO A 296 22.47 -32.77 -16.29
CA PRO A 296 22.36 -34.21 -16.01
C PRO A 296 21.47 -34.50 -14.78
N SER A 297 21.02 -35.74 -14.65
CA SER A 297 20.14 -36.17 -13.55
C SER A 297 20.77 -35.91 -12.17
N GLY A 298 20.03 -35.24 -11.27
CA GLY A 298 20.49 -34.93 -9.91
C GLY A 298 21.51 -33.80 -9.84
N CYS A 299 21.43 -32.83 -10.75
CA CYS A 299 22.30 -31.65 -10.77
C CYS A 299 21.73 -30.46 -9.97
N TRP A 300 20.43 -30.46 -9.69
CA TRP A 300 19.77 -29.44 -8.86
C TRP A 300 19.88 -29.81 -7.38
N ALA A 301 20.10 -28.81 -6.52
CA ALA A 301 19.89 -28.95 -5.09
C ALA A 301 18.41 -28.71 -4.77
N GLN A 302 17.88 -29.38 -3.75
CA GLN A 302 16.46 -29.30 -3.38
C GLN A 302 16.31 -28.74 -1.95
N ILE A 303 15.26 -27.95 -1.72
CA ILE A 303 14.93 -27.37 -0.41
C ILE A 303 13.43 -27.49 -0.12
N ASN A 304 13.10 -27.97 1.08
CA ASN A 304 11.71 -28.03 1.53
C ASN A 304 11.24 -26.62 1.94
N THR A 305 10.09 -26.19 1.45
CA THR A 305 9.50 -24.88 1.74
C THR A 305 7.98 -24.88 1.52
N GLY A 306 7.23 -24.36 2.50
CA GLY A 306 5.77 -24.21 2.38
C GLY A 306 5.31 -23.16 1.36
N SER A 307 6.25 -22.50 0.66
CA SER A 307 5.97 -21.57 -0.43
C SER A 307 6.11 -22.18 -1.82
N ALA A 308 6.57 -23.44 -1.93
CA ALA A 308 6.60 -24.19 -3.18
C ALA A 308 5.29 -24.96 -3.43
N GLN A 309 5.07 -25.43 -4.66
CA GLN A 309 4.21 -26.57 -4.92
C GLN A 309 4.87 -27.84 -4.32
N SER A 310 4.08 -28.87 -4.05
CA SER A 310 4.42 -30.10 -3.30
C SER A 310 5.16 -29.95 -1.95
N GLY A 311 5.55 -28.74 -1.54
CA GLY A 311 6.36 -28.45 -0.36
C GLY A 311 7.87 -28.44 -0.60
N ARG A 312 8.36 -28.52 -1.85
CA ARG A 312 9.79 -28.62 -2.20
C ARG A 312 10.11 -27.81 -3.46
N MET A 313 11.30 -27.20 -3.51
CA MET A 313 11.79 -26.43 -4.66
C MET A 313 13.24 -26.80 -5.03
N SER A 314 13.53 -26.80 -6.34
CA SER A 314 14.83 -27.05 -6.94
C SER A 314 15.56 -25.75 -7.27
N TYR A 315 16.85 -25.70 -6.92
CA TYR A 315 17.72 -24.57 -7.13
C TYR A 315 19.18 -24.99 -7.44
N ALA A 316 19.89 -24.19 -8.21
CA ALA A 316 21.26 -24.44 -8.64
C ALA A 316 22.14 -23.20 -8.44
N LYS A 317 23.46 -23.39 -8.54
CA LYS A 317 24.39 -22.26 -8.63
C LYS A 317 24.47 -21.74 -10.08
N PRO A 318 24.23 -20.43 -10.31
CA PRO A 318 24.26 -19.84 -11.64
C PRO A 318 25.68 -19.72 -12.21
N ARG A 319 25.78 -19.58 -13.53
CA ARG A 319 27.04 -19.45 -14.30
C ARG A 319 26.85 -18.44 -15.44
N THR A 320 27.87 -17.62 -15.70
CA THR A 320 27.93 -16.76 -16.92
C THR A 320 28.51 -17.47 -18.15
N THR A 321 28.91 -18.74 -17.99
CA THR A 321 29.48 -19.60 -19.06
C THR A 321 28.51 -20.73 -19.40
N SER A 322 28.93 -21.74 -20.18
CA SER A 322 28.08 -22.89 -20.53
C SER A 322 27.35 -23.48 -19.32
N PRO A 323 26.06 -23.86 -19.44
CA PRO A 323 25.34 -24.50 -18.36
C PRO A 323 25.99 -25.83 -18.00
N THR A 324 25.91 -26.20 -16.73
CA THR A 324 26.28 -27.53 -16.20
C THR A 324 25.08 -28.28 -15.65
N CYS A 325 23.91 -27.65 -15.67
CA CYS A 325 22.67 -28.14 -15.10
C CYS A 325 21.49 -27.41 -15.76
N SER A 326 20.47 -28.13 -16.22
CA SER A 326 19.16 -27.55 -16.56
C SER A 326 18.03 -28.42 -16.01
N GLY A 327 16.87 -27.80 -15.81
CA GLY A 327 15.64 -28.45 -15.37
C GLY A 327 14.54 -28.15 -16.37
N GLN A 328 13.90 -29.19 -16.90
CA GLN A 328 12.87 -29.11 -17.92
C GLN A 328 11.53 -29.58 -17.35
N TRP A 329 10.52 -28.72 -17.37
CA TRP A 329 9.13 -29.09 -17.09
C TRP A 329 8.44 -29.33 -18.43
N GLU A 330 8.22 -30.60 -18.77
CA GLU A 330 7.67 -31.03 -20.05
C GLU A 330 6.18 -30.72 -20.17
N PHE A 331 5.78 -30.19 -21.33
CA PHE A 331 4.38 -30.00 -21.66
C PHE A 331 3.75 -31.38 -21.96
N PRO A 332 2.69 -31.82 -21.25
CA PRO A 332 2.23 -33.20 -21.36
C PRO A 332 1.74 -33.58 -22.76
N GLN A 333 2.31 -34.67 -23.29
CA GLN A 333 1.92 -35.25 -24.58
C GLN A 333 0.43 -35.63 -24.58
N GLY A 334 -0.26 -35.33 -25.69
CA GLY A 334 -1.70 -35.52 -25.83
C GLY A 334 -2.56 -34.39 -25.28
N SER A 335 -1.97 -33.29 -24.82
CA SER A 335 -2.68 -32.02 -24.59
C SER A 335 -3.17 -31.40 -25.90
N ASN A 336 -4.12 -30.47 -25.82
CA ASN A 336 -4.67 -29.78 -27.01
C ASN A 336 -3.58 -28.96 -27.74
N ASP A 337 -3.65 -28.92 -29.07
CA ASP A 337 -2.89 -27.98 -29.90
C ASP A 337 -3.49 -26.57 -29.77
N GLY A 338 -2.66 -25.54 -29.61
CA GLY A 338 -3.10 -24.15 -29.52
C GLY A 338 -2.26 -23.26 -28.61
N VAL A 339 -2.76 -22.05 -28.37
CA VAL A 339 -2.05 -21.01 -27.62
C VAL A 339 -2.20 -21.24 -26.12
N TYR A 340 -1.09 -21.29 -25.40
CA TYR A 340 -1.05 -21.33 -23.94
C TYR A 340 -0.38 -20.07 -23.38
N ALA A 341 -1.01 -19.47 -22.36
CA ALA A 341 -0.38 -18.48 -21.50
C ALA A 341 0.44 -19.21 -20.43
N ILE A 342 1.74 -18.89 -20.35
CA ILE A 342 2.71 -19.61 -19.53
C ILE A 342 3.08 -18.79 -18.30
N TYR A 343 3.13 -19.47 -17.16
CA TYR A 343 3.52 -18.88 -15.87
C TYR A 343 4.58 -19.74 -15.18
N VAL A 344 5.63 -19.10 -14.68
CA VAL A 344 6.66 -19.73 -13.84
C VAL A 344 6.35 -19.43 -12.39
N ARG A 345 6.41 -20.44 -11.52
CA ARG A 345 6.36 -20.28 -10.08
C ARG A 345 7.76 -20.08 -9.52
N ILE A 346 7.98 -18.91 -8.92
CA ILE A 346 9.20 -18.52 -8.22
C ILE A 346 8.86 -18.27 -6.73
N PRO A 347 9.14 -19.23 -5.84
CA PRO A 347 9.03 -19.05 -4.39
C PRO A 347 10.08 -18.08 -3.82
N ALA A 348 9.82 -17.55 -2.62
CA ALA A 348 10.65 -16.56 -1.93
C ALA A 348 11.96 -17.11 -1.32
N ILE A 349 12.56 -18.13 -1.92
CA ILE A 349 13.70 -18.87 -1.37
C ILE A 349 14.58 -19.42 -2.50
N ARG A 350 15.91 -19.27 -2.38
CA ARG A 350 16.93 -19.77 -3.34
C ARG A 350 16.77 -19.36 -4.82
N ALA A 351 15.87 -18.44 -5.17
CA ALA A 351 15.82 -17.81 -6.49
C ALA A 351 16.22 -16.33 -6.38
N THR A 352 17.52 -16.05 -6.54
CA THR A 352 18.11 -14.71 -6.36
C THR A 352 18.88 -14.21 -7.58
N SER A 353 18.96 -14.99 -8.65
CA SER A 353 19.47 -14.56 -9.96
C SER A 353 18.68 -13.36 -10.47
N GLN A 354 19.40 -12.38 -11.04
CA GLN A 354 18.85 -11.19 -11.69
C GLN A 354 18.73 -11.38 -13.22
N GLY A 355 19.45 -12.35 -13.78
CA GLY A 355 19.46 -12.69 -15.20
C GLY A 355 19.04 -14.12 -15.52
N ALA A 356 18.08 -14.70 -14.80
CA ALA A 356 17.65 -16.08 -15.05
C ALA A 356 17.03 -16.23 -16.44
N ILE A 357 17.55 -17.16 -17.26
CA ILE A 357 17.09 -17.41 -18.61
C ILE A 357 16.17 -18.63 -18.61
N TYR A 358 14.95 -18.46 -19.10
CA TYR A 358 14.02 -19.55 -19.37
C TYR A 358 13.92 -19.78 -20.87
N THR A 359 14.07 -21.03 -21.32
CA THR A 359 13.86 -21.43 -22.72
C THR A 359 12.50 -22.08 -22.86
N ILE A 360 11.64 -21.58 -23.74
CA ILE A 360 10.33 -22.16 -24.04
C ILE A 360 10.46 -22.95 -25.35
N ARG A 361 10.31 -24.27 -25.29
CA ARG A 361 10.32 -25.19 -26.43
C ARG A 361 8.89 -25.53 -26.80
N HIS A 362 8.41 -25.06 -27.94
CA HIS A 362 7.01 -25.19 -28.35
C HIS A 362 6.90 -25.17 -29.89
N ALA A 363 5.96 -25.91 -30.49
CA ALA A 363 5.71 -25.98 -31.94
C ALA A 363 6.98 -26.17 -32.82
N GLY A 364 8.01 -26.84 -32.30
CA GLY A 364 9.30 -27.05 -32.97
C GLY A 364 10.32 -25.89 -32.88
N VAL A 365 9.94 -24.73 -32.37
CA VAL A 365 10.81 -23.57 -32.13
C VAL A 365 11.26 -23.45 -30.67
N SER A 366 12.22 -22.56 -30.40
CA SER A 366 12.78 -22.32 -29.07
C SER A 366 13.00 -20.84 -28.82
N ASP A 367 12.22 -20.28 -27.90
CA ASP A 367 12.20 -18.88 -27.50
C ASP A 367 12.84 -18.70 -26.11
N GLN A 368 13.31 -17.49 -25.75
CA GLN A 368 13.96 -17.22 -24.46
C GLN A 368 13.49 -15.92 -23.79
N VAL A 369 13.07 -16.01 -22.52
CA VAL A 369 12.80 -14.83 -21.66
C VAL A 369 13.86 -14.70 -20.57
N VAL A 370 14.00 -13.49 -20.04
CA VAL A 370 14.83 -13.19 -18.87
C VAL A 370 13.96 -12.71 -17.72
N ILE A 371 14.24 -13.22 -16.52
CA ILE A 371 13.56 -12.86 -15.28
C ILE A 371 14.60 -12.50 -14.22
N ASN A 372 14.45 -11.33 -13.60
CA ASN A 372 15.07 -11.01 -12.33
C ASN A 372 14.28 -11.71 -11.22
N GLN A 373 14.74 -12.88 -10.78
CA GLN A 373 14.06 -13.69 -9.78
C GLN A 373 14.06 -13.07 -8.39
N SER A 374 15.09 -12.27 -8.06
CA SER A 374 15.30 -11.70 -6.72
C SER A 374 14.18 -10.78 -6.21
N VAL A 375 13.22 -10.42 -7.07
CA VAL A 375 12.05 -9.61 -6.73
C VAL A 375 10.73 -10.39 -6.77
N PHE A 376 10.76 -11.72 -6.89
CA PHE A 376 9.57 -12.57 -6.93
C PHE A 376 9.55 -13.59 -5.77
N PRO A 377 8.40 -13.77 -5.09
CA PRO A 377 7.15 -13.01 -5.18
C PRO A 377 7.30 -11.56 -4.71
N ASN A 378 6.50 -10.65 -5.27
CA ASN A 378 6.42 -9.25 -4.82
C ASN A 378 5.08 -8.91 -4.18
N ILE A 379 5.09 -7.90 -3.30
CA ILE A 379 3.90 -7.45 -2.57
C ILE A 379 2.88 -6.66 -3.42
N TYR A 380 3.22 -6.31 -4.66
CA TYR A 380 2.48 -5.35 -5.48
C TYR A 380 1.50 -6.02 -6.45
N TYR A 381 1.92 -7.11 -7.10
CA TYR A 381 1.11 -7.84 -8.07
C TYR A 381 1.35 -9.35 -7.98
N VAL A 382 2.59 -9.82 -8.18
CA VAL A 382 2.96 -11.25 -8.20
C VAL A 382 3.18 -11.77 -6.77
N THR A 383 2.12 -11.67 -5.98
CA THR A 383 2.04 -11.98 -4.54
C THR A 383 2.10 -13.47 -4.21
N ASP A 384 1.88 -14.33 -5.21
CA ASP A 384 1.90 -15.79 -5.12
C ASP A 384 3.04 -16.40 -5.98
N GLY A 385 3.96 -15.59 -6.48
CA GLY A 385 5.14 -16.06 -7.22
C GLY A 385 4.87 -16.60 -8.62
N TRP A 386 3.63 -16.56 -9.14
CA TRP A 386 3.32 -16.96 -10.52
C TRP A 386 3.63 -15.82 -11.51
N VAL A 387 4.87 -15.76 -11.98
CA VAL A 387 5.34 -14.78 -12.98
C VAL A 387 4.83 -15.20 -14.37
N TYR A 388 4.09 -14.32 -15.05
CA TYR A 388 3.74 -14.49 -16.46
C TYR A 388 4.98 -14.35 -17.34
N VAL A 389 5.16 -15.27 -18.29
CA VAL A 389 6.31 -15.30 -19.21
C VAL A 389 5.93 -15.30 -20.69
N GLY A 390 4.64 -15.19 -21.02
CA GLY A 390 4.18 -14.98 -22.40
C GLY A 390 3.13 -15.98 -22.88
N ARG A 391 2.77 -15.85 -24.15
CA ARG A 391 1.84 -16.72 -24.87
C ARG A 391 2.55 -17.40 -26.04
N TYR A 392 2.44 -18.72 -26.10
CA TYR A 392 3.19 -19.57 -27.03
C TYR A 392 2.27 -20.67 -27.58
N ASN A 393 2.49 -21.11 -28.82
CA ASN A 393 1.74 -22.23 -29.40
C ASN A 393 2.36 -23.57 -29.02
N PHE A 394 1.63 -24.41 -28.28
CA PHE A 394 2.04 -25.78 -27.97
C PHE A 394 1.15 -26.77 -28.73
N THR A 395 1.75 -27.83 -29.27
CA THR A 395 1.10 -28.80 -30.14
C THR A 395 0.65 -30.07 -29.42
N GLY A 396 1.19 -30.34 -28.23
CA GLY A 396 0.90 -31.57 -27.49
C GLY A 396 1.52 -32.83 -28.11
N ALA A 397 2.33 -32.69 -29.17
CA ALA A 397 2.97 -33.81 -29.86
C ALA A 397 4.05 -34.51 -29.01
N GLY A 398 4.59 -33.83 -28.00
CA GLY A 398 5.70 -34.26 -27.14
C GLY A 398 7.05 -33.63 -27.56
N GLY A 399 8.00 -33.57 -26.63
CA GLY A 399 9.28 -32.85 -26.83
C GLY A 399 9.15 -31.32 -26.75
N GLU A 400 8.06 -30.83 -26.15
CA GLU A 400 7.80 -29.43 -25.81
C GLU A 400 7.95 -29.25 -24.30
N TYR A 401 8.52 -28.15 -23.84
CA TYR A 401 8.87 -27.92 -22.43
C TYR A 401 9.14 -26.44 -22.13
N VAL A 402 9.19 -26.11 -20.84
CA VAL A 402 9.93 -24.92 -20.37
C VAL A 402 11.18 -25.40 -19.64
N GLU A 403 12.34 -24.85 -20.01
CA GLU A 403 13.63 -25.13 -19.38
C GLU A 403 14.10 -23.92 -18.57
N LEU A 404 14.57 -24.16 -17.35
CA LEU A 404 15.47 -23.24 -16.64
C LEU A 404 16.88 -23.84 -16.67
N SER A 405 17.84 -23.13 -17.24
CA SER A 405 19.25 -23.55 -17.21
C SER A 405 20.01 -22.79 -16.12
N ASN A 406 21.06 -23.40 -15.55
CA ASN A 406 21.96 -22.68 -14.64
C ASN A 406 22.93 -21.73 -15.35
N ARG A 407 22.84 -21.55 -16.68
CA ARG A 407 23.42 -20.39 -17.36
C ARG A 407 22.49 -19.19 -17.19
N THR A 408 22.99 -18.12 -16.60
CA THR A 408 22.27 -16.86 -16.39
C THR A 408 23.01 -15.70 -17.04
N GLN A 409 22.32 -14.57 -17.14
CA GLN A 409 22.88 -13.26 -17.51
C GLN A 409 23.34 -12.47 -16.28
N ASP A 410 23.65 -13.11 -15.15
CA ASP A 410 24.08 -12.39 -13.93
C ASP A 410 25.47 -11.74 -14.10
N GLU A 411 25.70 -10.59 -13.47
CA GLU A 411 27.05 -10.00 -13.39
C GLU A 411 28.06 -11.01 -12.84
N THR A 412 29.16 -11.25 -13.57
CA THR A 412 30.23 -12.16 -13.11
C THR A 412 30.79 -11.75 -11.74
N ALA A 413 30.76 -10.45 -11.40
CA ALA A 413 31.11 -9.92 -10.08
C ALA A 413 29.92 -9.97 -9.10
N GLY A 414 29.65 -11.16 -8.55
CA GLY A 414 28.62 -11.38 -7.52
C GLY A 414 27.87 -12.71 -7.65
N ILE A 415 27.95 -13.35 -8.81
CA ILE A 415 27.29 -14.64 -9.11
C ILE A 415 27.56 -15.78 -8.11
N ALA A 416 28.67 -15.70 -7.36
CA ALA A 416 29.04 -16.67 -6.33
C ALA A 416 28.00 -16.76 -5.18
N ASP A 417 27.35 -15.65 -4.81
CA ASP A 417 26.35 -15.61 -3.73
C ASP A 417 24.94 -15.90 -4.22
N LEU A 418 24.68 -15.72 -5.52
CA LEU A 418 23.38 -15.91 -6.15
C LEU A 418 22.98 -17.40 -6.25
N PHE A 419 21.69 -17.63 -6.46
CA PHE A 419 21.11 -18.93 -6.77
C PHE A 419 20.02 -18.74 -7.84
N VAL A 420 19.87 -19.72 -8.73
CA VAL A 420 18.80 -19.75 -9.74
C VAL A 420 17.89 -20.94 -9.43
N GLY A 421 16.58 -20.78 -9.56
CA GLY A 421 15.64 -21.87 -9.23
C GLY A 421 14.19 -21.58 -9.59
N ALA A 422 13.42 -22.64 -9.82
CA ALA A 422 11.97 -22.57 -10.03
C ALA A 422 11.33 -23.85 -9.49
N ASP A 423 10.02 -23.77 -9.26
CA ASP A 423 9.24 -24.75 -8.49
C ASP A 423 8.26 -25.49 -9.42
N ALA A 424 7.48 -24.74 -10.18
CA ALA A 424 6.50 -25.29 -11.12
C ALA A 424 6.28 -24.38 -12.33
N ILE A 425 5.80 -24.97 -13.41
CA ILE A 425 5.34 -24.28 -14.62
C ILE A 425 3.84 -24.52 -14.77
N ARG A 426 3.09 -23.49 -15.17
CA ARG A 426 1.66 -23.57 -15.46
C ARG A 426 1.37 -23.17 -16.90
N PHE A 427 0.69 -24.07 -17.61
CA PHE A 427 0.25 -23.90 -18.99
C PHE A 427 -1.27 -23.65 -18.99
N VAL A 428 -1.70 -22.42 -19.27
CA VAL A 428 -3.13 -22.03 -19.27
C VAL A 428 -3.61 -21.87 -20.72
N PHE A 429 -4.37 -22.84 -21.22
CA PHE A 429 -4.92 -22.82 -22.59
C PHE A 429 -5.76 -21.56 -22.84
N GLN A 430 -5.55 -20.92 -24.00
CA GLN A 430 -6.23 -19.70 -24.45
C GLN A 430 -7.12 -19.92 -25.69
N GLY A 431 -7.00 -21.08 -26.35
CA GLY A 431 -7.74 -21.43 -27.56
C GLY A 431 -6.84 -21.83 -28.74
N ASP A 432 -7.48 -22.31 -29.80
CA ASP A 432 -6.86 -22.86 -31.00
C ASP A 432 -6.04 -21.81 -31.78
N VAL A 433 -5.04 -22.27 -32.56
CA VAL A 433 -4.18 -21.40 -33.40
C VAL A 433 -4.85 -20.82 -34.64
N THR A 434 -6.19 -20.85 -34.76
CA THR A 434 -6.88 -20.26 -35.90
C THR A 434 -6.55 -18.77 -36.03
N PRO A 435 -5.92 -18.31 -37.13
CA PRO A 435 -5.62 -16.91 -37.31
C PRO A 435 -6.92 -16.18 -37.62
N THR A 436 -7.53 -15.56 -36.61
CA THR A 436 -8.58 -14.57 -36.80
C THR A 436 -8.02 -13.50 -37.74
N PRO A 437 -8.54 -13.37 -38.99
CA PRO A 437 -8.04 -12.35 -39.89
C PRO A 437 -8.33 -10.98 -39.25
N PRO A 438 -7.43 -9.99 -39.35
CA PRO A 438 -7.72 -8.63 -38.90
C PRO A 438 -8.81 -8.03 -39.77
N GLY A 439 -10.07 -8.30 -39.40
CA GLY A 439 -11.23 -7.64 -39.96
C GLY A 439 -11.09 -6.14 -39.73
N PRO A 440 -11.43 -5.28 -40.71
CA PRO A 440 -11.27 -3.85 -40.57
C PRO A 440 -12.08 -3.37 -39.36
N VAL A 441 -11.37 -2.93 -38.31
CA VAL A 441 -11.95 -2.54 -37.03
C VAL A 441 -12.82 -1.31 -37.26
N THR A 442 -14.09 -1.56 -37.51
CA THR A 442 -15.07 -0.52 -37.80
C THR A 442 -15.40 0.14 -36.47
N ALA A 443 -14.75 1.27 -36.20
CA ALA A 443 -14.94 2.04 -34.99
C ALA A 443 -16.44 2.29 -34.77
N THR A 444 -17.01 1.63 -33.75
CA THR A 444 -18.39 1.87 -33.36
C THR A 444 -18.43 3.24 -32.69
N PRO A 445 -19.11 4.25 -33.27
CA PRO A 445 -19.02 5.62 -32.78
C PRO A 445 -19.75 5.73 -31.43
N SER A 446 -18.99 5.78 -30.34
CA SER A 446 -19.50 6.23 -29.06
C SER A 446 -20.04 7.66 -29.22
N THR A 447 -21.24 7.93 -28.70
CA THR A 447 -21.97 9.15 -28.99
C THR A 447 -21.44 10.34 -28.20
N THR A 448 -20.36 10.95 -28.67
CA THR A 448 -19.88 12.25 -28.19
C THR A 448 -20.98 13.31 -28.41
N PRO A 449 -21.38 14.09 -27.39
CA PRO A 449 -22.36 15.15 -27.55
C PRO A 449 -21.80 16.28 -28.42
N THR A 450 -22.45 16.54 -29.56
CA THR A 450 -22.04 17.59 -30.49
C THR A 450 -22.28 18.98 -29.90
N ILE A 451 -21.20 19.75 -29.72
CA ILE A 451 -21.27 21.15 -29.29
C ILE A 451 -21.71 22.01 -30.49
N THR A 452 -22.98 22.42 -30.53
CA THR A 452 -23.51 23.30 -31.58
C THR A 452 -23.13 24.76 -31.30
N PRO A 453 -22.36 25.43 -32.18
CA PRO A 453 -21.99 26.84 -31.98
C PRO A 453 -23.21 27.75 -32.21
N THR A 454 -23.57 28.55 -31.20
CA THR A 454 -24.67 29.52 -31.29
C THR A 454 -24.17 30.85 -31.86
N PRO A 455 -24.71 31.36 -32.98
CA PRO A 455 -24.24 32.60 -33.61
C PRO A 455 -24.75 33.86 -32.88
N SER A 456 -23.86 34.83 -32.67
CA SER A 456 -24.18 36.12 -32.04
C SER A 456 -24.86 37.10 -33.00
N LYS A 457 -25.96 37.74 -32.57
CA LYS A 457 -26.45 39.04 -33.06
C LYS A 457 -27.19 39.84 -31.99
N THR A 458 -26.68 41.02 -31.66
CA THR A 458 -27.37 42.09 -30.90
C THR A 458 -28.40 42.79 -31.81
N PRO A 459 -29.51 43.33 -31.26
CA PRO A 459 -29.61 44.79 -31.18
C PRO A 459 -30.35 45.33 -29.92
N THR A 460 -29.99 46.55 -29.52
CA THR A 460 -30.64 47.36 -28.47
C THR A 460 -31.98 47.94 -28.93
N PRO A 461 -32.92 48.23 -28.01
CA PRO A 461 -33.37 49.63 -27.86
C PRO A 461 -33.67 50.06 -26.41
N THR A 462 -33.94 51.36 -26.22
CA THR A 462 -34.11 52.03 -24.91
C THR A 462 -35.33 52.98 -24.92
N ILE A 463 -35.80 53.39 -23.72
CA ILE A 463 -36.71 54.54 -23.42
C ILE A 463 -38.25 54.28 -23.42
N THR A 464 -38.77 54.08 -22.20
CA THR A 464 -39.89 54.78 -21.52
C THR A 464 -40.98 55.54 -22.30
N ARG A 465 -42.27 55.30 -21.97
CA ARG A 465 -43.28 56.36 -21.66
C ARG A 465 -44.60 55.82 -21.04
N THR A 466 -45.16 56.58 -20.09
CA THR A 466 -46.48 56.39 -19.45
C THR A 466 -47.60 57.08 -20.26
N PRO A 467 -48.90 56.74 -20.06
CA PRO A 467 -49.73 57.42 -19.05
C PRO A 467 -50.81 56.56 -18.34
N THR A 468 -51.42 57.14 -17.30
CA THR A 468 -52.41 56.57 -16.35
C THR A 468 -53.86 56.59 -16.87
N ASN A 469 -54.73 55.70 -16.36
CA ASN A 469 -56.08 56.09 -15.89
C ASN A 469 -56.77 55.03 -14.99
N THR A 470 -57.73 55.48 -14.17
CA THR A 470 -58.35 54.72 -13.06
C THR A 470 -59.88 54.66 -13.18
N ARG A 471 -60.54 53.59 -12.68
CA ARG A 471 -61.94 53.65 -12.19
C ARG A 471 -62.35 52.43 -11.33
N THR A 472 -63.21 52.70 -10.34
CA THR A 472 -63.92 51.78 -9.42
C THR A 472 -65.32 52.39 -9.23
N PRO A 473 -66.44 51.63 -9.11
CA PRO A 473 -66.88 51.20 -7.76
C PRO A 473 -67.68 49.87 -7.65
N THR A 474 -67.54 49.28 -6.46
CA THR A 474 -68.45 48.49 -5.60
C THR A 474 -69.92 48.26 -5.98
N ILE A 475 -70.45 47.06 -5.68
CA ILE A 475 -71.70 46.83 -4.90
C ILE A 475 -71.68 45.42 -4.26
N THR A 476 -72.36 45.26 -3.11
CA THR A 476 -72.29 44.09 -2.19
C THR A 476 -73.68 43.48 -1.98
N ARG A 477 -73.79 42.19 -1.59
CA ARG A 477 -74.81 41.73 -0.59
C ARG A 477 -74.46 40.38 0.05
N THR A 478 -74.84 40.24 1.32
CA THR A 478 -74.70 39.06 2.20
C THR A 478 -75.98 38.87 3.01
N PRO A 479 -76.22 37.69 3.60
CA PRO A 479 -76.81 37.62 4.95
C PRO A 479 -76.09 36.62 5.89
N THR A 480 -76.28 36.78 7.20
CA THR A 480 -75.45 36.18 8.27
C THR A 480 -76.29 35.77 9.48
N ASN A 481 -75.86 34.74 10.25
CA ASN A 481 -76.06 34.56 11.71
C ASN A 481 -74.97 33.56 12.19
N THR A 482 -74.04 33.78 13.15
CA THR A 482 -74.00 34.54 14.44
C THR A 482 -74.68 33.72 15.57
N ARG A 483 -74.07 33.40 16.73
CA ARG A 483 -73.37 34.26 17.72
C ARG A 483 -72.19 33.63 18.51
N THR A 484 -71.36 34.54 19.03
CA THR A 484 -70.22 34.41 19.97
C THR A 484 -70.67 34.39 21.46
N PRO A 485 -69.77 34.16 22.44
CA PRO A 485 -68.94 35.23 23.03
C PRO A 485 -67.48 34.80 23.38
N THR A 486 -66.67 35.58 24.10
CA THR A 486 -65.95 36.82 23.71
C THR A 486 -65.32 37.49 24.94
N ASN A 487 -63.97 37.60 25.03
CA ASN A 487 -63.21 38.82 25.44
C ASN A 487 -61.71 38.59 25.75
N THR A 488 -60.90 39.63 25.51
CA THR A 488 -59.46 39.78 25.84
C THR A 488 -59.29 40.51 27.20
N PRO A 489 -58.11 40.49 27.86
CA PRO A 489 -57.13 41.56 27.62
C PRO A 489 -55.63 41.16 27.76
N THR A 490 -54.75 42.11 27.45
CA THR A 490 -53.27 42.04 27.47
C THR A 490 -52.65 42.01 28.88
N GLY A 491 -51.48 41.40 29.06
CA GLY A 491 -50.68 41.54 30.29
C GLY A 491 -49.21 41.08 30.16
N THR A 492 -48.29 41.85 30.74
CA THR A 492 -46.84 41.55 30.81
C THR A 492 -46.38 41.48 32.27
N ARG A 493 -45.39 40.62 32.55
CA ARG A 493 -44.44 40.54 33.70
C ARG A 493 -44.52 39.24 34.52
N THR A 494 -43.33 38.69 34.80
CA THR A 494 -42.99 37.65 35.78
C THR A 494 -43.23 38.14 37.22
N PRO A 495 -43.42 37.24 38.22
CA PRO A 495 -42.29 36.54 38.84
C PRO A 495 -42.51 35.06 39.23
N SER A 496 -41.45 34.46 39.77
CA SER A 496 -41.28 33.03 40.12
C SER A 496 -42.09 32.52 41.33
N ALA A 497 -42.56 31.27 41.27
CA ALA A 497 -42.72 30.37 42.41
C ALA A 497 -42.69 28.88 41.98
N THR A 498 -42.11 28.01 42.81
CA THR A 498 -41.74 26.59 42.56
C THR A 498 -42.09 25.76 43.81
N PRO A 499 -42.32 24.42 43.80
CA PRO A 499 -42.68 23.45 42.74
C PRO A 499 -44.01 22.68 43.05
N THR A 500 -44.41 21.70 42.21
CA THR A 500 -44.46 20.27 42.60
C THR A 500 -44.75 19.35 41.40
N ILE A 501 -43.70 18.63 40.99
CA ILE A 501 -43.61 17.32 40.31
C ILE A 501 -44.92 16.72 39.74
N THR A 502 -44.94 16.55 38.42
CA THR A 502 -45.57 15.39 37.74
C THR A 502 -44.54 14.85 36.74
N SER A 503 -44.35 13.54 36.68
CA SER A 503 -43.18 12.93 36.03
C SER A 503 -43.30 12.79 34.51
N THR A 504 -43.06 13.87 33.78
CA THR A 504 -42.72 13.79 32.35
C THR A 504 -41.26 13.35 32.24
N HIS A 505 -40.98 12.26 31.52
CA HIS A 505 -39.62 11.87 31.18
C HIS A 505 -39.03 12.82 30.12
N THR A 506 -38.51 13.98 30.56
CA THR A 506 -37.60 14.77 29.73
C THR A 506 -36.41 13.88 29.37
N ARG A 507 -36.29 13.53 28.10
CA ARG A 507 -35.08 12.91 27.57
C ARG A 507 -33.96 13.94 27.76
N ARG A 508 -33.04 13.66 28.68
CA ARG A 508 -31.84 14.48 28.93
C ARG A 508 -31.18 14.77 27.58
N PRO A 509 -30.77 16.02 27.27
CA PRO A 509 -29.99 16.27 26.05
C PRO A 509 -28.82 15.31 26.04
N THR A 510 -28.72 14.53 24.97
CA THR A 510 -27.65 13.54 24.81
C THR A 510 -26.41 14.34 24.47
N PRO A 511 -25.28 14.18 25.19
CA PRO A 511 -24.10 15.00 24.93
C PRO A 511 -23.60 14.81 23.50
N THR A 512 -23.38 15.92 22.79
CA THR A 512 -22.62 16.02 21.55
C THR A 512 -21.39 15.13 21.60
N PRO A 513 -21.19 14.20 20.65
CA PRO A 513 -20.09 13.26 20.68
C PRO A 513 -18.78 13.93 20.30
N LEU A 514 -18.08 14.47 21.30
CA LEU A 514 -16.67 14.88 21.21
C LEU A 514 -15.85 13.75 20.57
N TYR A 515 -14.82 14.08 19.79
CA TYR A 515 -13.89 13.09 19.25
C TYR A 515 -12.66 12.93 20.15
N GLN A 516 -12.20 11.70 20.30
CA GLN A 516 -11.03 11.34 21.10
C GLN A 516 -10.10 10.43 20.29
N LEU A 517 -8.78 10.56 20.51
CA LEU A 517 -7.79 9.62 20.01
C LEU A 517 -7.83 8.32 20.84
N ILE A 518 -7.94 7.18 20.16
CA ILE A 518 -7.85 5.83 20.72
C ILE A 518 -6.71 5.09 20.05
N ASP A 519 -6.14 4.10 20.72
CA ASP A 519 -5.24 3.15 20.08
C ASP A 519 -6.04 2.06 19.36
N VAL A 520 -5.52 1.53 18.27
CA VAL A 520 -6.05 0.34 17.60
C VAL A 520 -4.90 -0.62 17.37
N TYR A 521 -5.00 -1.80 17.99
CA TYR A 521 -3.89 -2.74 18.08
C TYR A 521 -3.93 -3.73 16.91
N PHE A 522 -2.82 -3.80 16.17
CA PHE A 522 -2.55 -4.75 15.09
C PHE A 522 -1.32 -5.60 15.45
N ALA A 523 -1.04 -6.68 14.73
CA ALA A 523 0.21 -7.41 14.89
C ALA A 523 1.28 -6.89 13.91
N SER A 524 2.53 -6.81 14.33
CA SER A 524 3.67 -6.70 13.40
C SER A 524 3.87 -8.06 12.73
N ARG A 525 3.86 -8.10 11.40
CA ARG A 525 3.92 -9.32 10.60
C ARG A 525 5.13 -10.18 10.94
N SER A 526 6.33 -9.59 10.94
CA SER A 526 7.57 -10.29 11.26
C SER A 526 7.51 -10.91 12.65
N ALA A 527 7.01 -10.17 13.64
CA ALA A 527 6.83 -10.64 15.01
C ALA A 527 5.77 -11.75 15.14
N TYR A 528 4.67 -11.67 14.37
CA TYR A 528 3.62 -12.69 14.36
C TYR A 528 4.10 -14.00 13.71
N GLU A 529 4.71 -13.89 12.53
CA GLU A 529 5.20 -15.03 11.76
C GLU A 529 6.27 -15.81 12.56
N SER A 530 7.22 -15.10 13.19
CA SER A 530 8.28 -15.67 14.05
C SER A 530 7.90 -15.89 15.53
N ASN A 531 6.64 -15.65 15.92
CA ASN A 531 6.14 -15.71 17.31
C ASN A 531 7.06 -15.00 18.33
N THR A 532 7.47 -13.76 18.04
CA THR A 532 8.48 -12.99 18.79
C THR A 532 7.88 -11.72 19.44
N PRO A 533 7.55 -11.73 20.74
CA PRO A 533 6.91 -10.59 21.41
C PRO A 533 7.79 -9.34 21.59
N PRO A 534 7.22 -8.12 21.66
CA PRO A 534 5.79 -7.82 21.48
C PRO A 534 5.38 -8.06 20.02
N ILE A 535 4.22 -8.68 19.84
CA ILE A 535 3.63 -8.93 18.50
C ILE A 535 2.72 -7.76 18.15
N GLU A 536 1.94 -7.30 19.13
CA GLU A 536 1.03 -6.17 19.11
C GLU A 536 1.71 -4.81 18.84
N ARG A 537 1.00 -3.93 18.13
CA ARG A 537 1.43 -2.58 17.73
C ARG A 537 0.23 -1.65 17.78
N ALA A 538 0.34 -0.53 18.50
CA ALA A 538 -0.71 0.47 18.60
C ALA A 538 -0.65 1.47 17.43
N GLY A 539 -1.73 1.55 16.64
CA GLY A 539 -1.95 2.57 15.62
C GLY A 539 -3.11 3.49 16.03
N VAL A 540 -2.86 4.79 16.14
CA VAL A 540 -3.86 5.72 16.68
C VAL A 540 -5.00 5.97 15.68
N ARG A 541 -6.24 6.11 16.17
CA ARG A 541 -7.46 6.45 15.39
C ARG A 541 -8.30 7.50 16.12
N TRP A 542 -9.08 8.27 15.37
CA TRP A 542 -10.12 9.14 15.93
C TRP A 542 -11.43 8.36 16.10
N ALA A 543 -12.04 8.47 17.28
CA ALA A 543 -13.32 7.84 17.60
C ALA A 543 -14.29 8.84 18.25
N ARG A 544 -15.59 8.70 17.95
CA ARG A 544 -16.65 9.44 18.65
C ARG A 544 -16.72 8.95 20.11
N THR A 545 -16.72 9.84 21.09
CA THR A 545 -16.73 9.50 22.54
C THR A 545 -17.93 8.68 23.00
N ASN A 546 -19.04 8.69 22.26
CA ASN A 546 -20.20 7.82 22.51
C ASN A 546 -20.11 6.42 21.86
N ALA A 547 -19.03 6.12 21.12
CA ALA A 547 -18.88 4.89 20.32
C ALA A 547 -17.46 4.27 20.39
N LEU A 548 -16.58 4.72 21.29
CA LEU A 548 -15.16 4.39 21.35
C LEU A 548 -14.82 2.91 21.12
N LEU A 549 -15.45 2.01 21.88
CA LEU A 549 -15.23 0.55 21.79
C LEU A 549 -15.66 -0.03 20.43
N GLN A 550 -16.79 0.45 19.89
CA GLN A 550 -17.29 0.03 18.58
C GLN A 550 -16.37 0.56 17.47
N THR A 551 -15.81 1.76 17.61
CA THR A 551 -14.80 2.29 16.69
C THR A 551 -13.51 1.48 16.75
N ALA A 552 -13.01 1.12 17.93
CA ALA A 552 -11.82 0.27 18.06
C ALA A 552 -11.97 -1.06 17.29
N LEU A 553 -13.11 -1.74 17.46
CA LEU A 553 -13.39 -2.97 16.69
C LEU A 553 -13.59 -2.71 15.19
N ASN A 554 -14.28 -1.64 14.80
CA ASN A 554 -14.49 -1.31 13.39
C ASN A 554 -13.17 -1.02 12.66
N GLU A 555 -12.28 -0.24 13.28
CA GLU A 555 -10.96 0.08 12.72
C GLU A 555 -10.03 -1.14 12.78
N TYR A 556 -10.14 -2.01 13.79
CA TYR A 556 -9.44 -3.30 13.81
C TYR A 556 -9.82 -4.18 12.62
N PHE A 557 -11.12 -4.37 12.37
CA PHE A 557 -11.59 -5.22 11.25
C PHE A 557 -11.48 -4.56 9.87
N LYS A 558 -11.28 -3.23 9.78
CA LYS A 558 -10.76 -2.57 8.55
C LYS A 558 -9.31 -2.94 8.25
N GLY A 559 -8.53 -3.26 9.29
CA GLY A 559 -7.10 -3.58 9.19
C GLY A 559 -6.18 -2.35 9.30
N PRO A 560 -4.85 -2.57 9.37
CA PRO A 560 -3.87 -1.51 9.47
C PRO A 560 -3.85 -0.64 8.21
N GLY A 561 -3.64 0.66 8.40
CA GLY A 561 -3.55 1.65 7.32
C GLY A 561 -2.30 1.45 6.45
N ALA A 562 -2.22 2.15 5.32
CA ALA A 562 -1.15 1.93 4.33
C ALA A 562 0.27 2.01 4.92
N THR A 563 0.60 3.06 5.67
CA THR A 563 1.92 3.21 6.31
C THR A 563 2.18 2.12 7.35
N GLU A 564 1.20 1.79 8.17
CA GLU A 564 1.29 0.72 9.17
C GLU A 564 1.56 -0.63 8.49
N ARG A 565 0.82 -0.94 7.41
CA ARG A 565 0.89 -2.20 6.66
C ARG A 565 2.16 -2.36 5.81
N TYR A 566 2.59 -1.30 5.13
CA TYR A 566 3.66 -1.36 4.12
C TYR A 566 5.00 -0.78 4.60
N SER A 567 5.00 0.22 5.48
CA SER A 567 6.22 0.82 6.04
C SER A 567 6.61 0.23 7.38
N TYR A 568 5.62 -0.13 8.23
CA TYR A 568 5.88 -0.75 9.55
C TYR A 568 5.58 -2.26 9.57
N GLY A 569 5.04 -2.82 8.48
CA GLY A 569 4.80 -4.24 8.29
C GLY A 569 3.69 -4.84 9.15
N TRP A 570 2.63 -4.10 9.48
CA TRP A 570 1.55 -4.58 10.36
C TRP A 570 0.45 -5.34 9.60
N ILE A 571 -0.25 -6.23 10.31
CA ILE A 571 -1.36 -7.08 9.85
C ILE A 571 -2.45 -7.17 10.93
N ALA A 572 -3.69 -7.41 10.51
CA ALA A 572 -4.73 -7.91 11.42
C ALA A 572 -4.64 -9.43 11.48
N VAL A 573 -4.68 -10.02 12.68
CA VAL A 573 -4.69 -11.48 12.89
C VAL A 573 -6.14 -11.88 13.12
N ASN A 574 -6.74 -12.58 12.16
CA ASN A 574 -8.19 -12.76 12.13
C ASN A 574 -8.66 -14.22 12.26
N ASN A 575 -7.77 -15.21 12.15
CA ASN A 575 -8.06 -16.65 12.36
C ASN A 575 -9.40 -17.12 11.71
N GLY A 576 -9.59 -16.78 10.43
CA GLY A 576 -10.78 -17.12 9.64
C GLY A 576 -12.05 -16.27 9.88
N PHE A 577 -12.05 -15.40 10.88
CA PHE A 577 -13.12 -14.43 11.10
C PHE A 577 -13.02 -13.24 10.12
N THR A 578 -14.18 -12.72 9.71
CA THR A 578 -14.35 -11.62 8.76
C THR A 578 -14.92 -10.36 9.39
N GLY A 579 -15.24 -10.39 10.68
CA GLY A 579 -15.86 -9.28 11.41
C GLY A 579 -16.53 -9.74 12.70
N TYR A 580 -17.49 -8.94 13.15
CA TYR A 580 -18.35 -9.22 14.31
C TYR A 580 -19.78 -8.76 14.03
N SER A 581 -20.74 -9.52 14.54
CA SER A 581 -22.19 -9.26 14.40
C SER A 581 -22.75 -8.38 15.51
N LYS A 582 -22.11 -8.41 16.69
CA LYS A 582 -22.65 -7.81 17.93
C LYS A 582 -21.51 -7.48 18.90
N LEU A 583 -21.63 -6.32 19.56
CA LEU A 583 -20.85 -5.92 20.73
C LEU A 583 -21.83 -5.49 21.82
N GLU A 584 -21.69 -6.01 23.04
CA GLU A 584 -22.48 -5.60 24.21
C GLU A 584 -21.59 -5.39 25.43
N VAL A 585 -21.84 -4.34 26.22
CA VAL A 585 -21.07 -4.04 27.44
C VAL A 585 -21.99 -4.06 28.64
N THR A 586 -21.77 -5.02 29.54
CA THR A 586 -22.61 -5.22 30.74
C THR A 586 -21.73 -5.49 31.96
N GLY A 587 -21.96 -4.77 33.07
CA GLY A 587 -21.19 -4.95 34.32
C GLY A 587 -19.67 -4.69 34.23
N GLY A 588 -19.21 -4.06 33.14
CA GLY A 588 -17.78 -3.92 32.81
C GLY A 588 -17.18 -5.10 32.04
N VAL A 589 -18.02 -5.92 31.41
CA VAL A 589 -17.64 -7.04 30.55
C VAL A 589 -18.08 -6.76 29.11
N ALA A 590 -17.14 -6.70 28.17
CA ALA A 590 -17.42 -6.52 26.75
C ALA A 590 -17.59 -7.88 26.06
N HIS A 591 -18.76 -8.13 25.47
CA HIS A 591 -19.15 -9.37 24.80
C HIS A 591 -19.11 -9.15 23.28
N VAL A 592 -18.19 -9.83 22.59
CA VAL A 592 -17.96 -9.71 21.14
C VAL A 592 -18.40 -10.99 20.45
N TYR A 593 -19.29 -10.91 19.46
CA TYR A 593 -19.80 -12.07 18.72
C TYR A 593 -19.27 -12.06 17.29
N LEU A 594 -18.29 -12.90 17.00
CA LEU A 594 -17.54 -12.90 15.73
C LEU A 594 -18.36 -13.48 14.57
N THR A 595 -17.98 -13.12 13.35
CA THR A 595 -18.56 -13.63 12.09
C THR A 595 -17.46 -14.12 11.17
N GLY A 596 -17.74 -15.15 10.37
CA GLY A 596 -16.75 -15.86 9.53
C GLY A 596 -16.71 -17.34 9.91
N VAL A 597 -15.69 -18.06 9.43
CA VAL A 597 -15.49 -19.47 9.78
C VAL A 597 -14.17 -19.55 10.54
N CYS A 598 -14.25 -19.83 11.83
CA CYS A 598 -13.07 -19.97 12.69
C CYS A 598 -12.05 -20.96 12.11
N ALA A 599 -10.81 -20.49 11.95
CA ALA A 599 -9.67 -21.25 11.47
C ALA A 599 -8.54 -21.12 12.49
N SER A 600 -8.40 -22.12 13.37
CA SER A 600 -7.30 -22.18 14.33
C SER A 600 -5.98 -22.46 13.61
N GLU A 601 -4.95 -21.67 13.93
CA GLU A 601 -3.60 -21.79 13.37
C GLU A 601 -2.63 -22.52 14.32
N GLY A 602 -3.09 -22.98 15.48
CA GLY A 602 -2.25 -23.66 16.48
C GLY A 602 -1.15 -22.74 17.04
N ARG A 603 -1.50 -21.48 17.34
CA ARG A 603 -0.58 -20.45 17.87
C ARG A 603 -1.19 -19.79 19.10
N ASP A 604 -0.36 -19.50 20.10
CA ASP A 604 -0.77 -18.83 21.34
C ASP A 604 -1.41 -17.46 21.04
N PHE A 605 -0.67 -16.60 20.32
CA PHE A 605 -1.13 -15.28 19.95
C PHE A 605 -2.14 -15.36 18.81
N ASN A 606 -3.36 -14.88 19.05
CA ASN A 606 -4.47 -14.99 18.11
C ASN A 606 -5.36 -13.73 18.11
N ILE A 607 -6.45 -13.74 17.33
CA ILE A 607 -7.40 -12.64 17.23
C ILE A 607 -7.92 -12.18 18.61
N ALA A 608 -8.06 -13.10 19.57
CA ALA A 608 -8.53 -12.77 20.90
C ALA A 608 -7.64 -11.76 21.63
N ASP A 609 -6.32 -11.82 21.43
CA ASP A 609 -5.35 -10.93 22.10
C ASP A 609 -5.41 -9.52 21.55
N LEU A 610 -5.50 -9.38 20.23
CA LEU A 610 -5.71 -8.07 19.61
C LEU A 610 -7.09 -7.51 19.98
N LEU A 611 -8.15 -8.32 20.03
CA LEU A 611 -9.48 -7.85 20.48
C LEU A 611 -9.50 -7.47 21.98
N ARG A 612 -8.75 -8.18 22.84
CA ARG A 612 -8.54 -7.80 24.25
C ARG A 612 -7.85 -6.45 24.35
N LEU A 613 -6.73 -6.25 23.65
CA LEU A 613 -5.99 -4.99 23.65
C LEU A 613 -6.84 -3.82 23.13
N ASN A 614 -7.54 -4.02 22.01
CA ASN A 614 -8.44 -3.03 21.41
C ASN A 614 -9.60 -2.61 22.34
N LEU A 615 -10.04 -3.45 23.29
CA LEU A 615 -11.15 -3.13 24.19
C LEU A 615 -10.72 -2.77 25.62
N LYS A 616 -9.63 -3.33 26.15
CA LYS A 616 -9.18 -3.11 27.54
C LYS A 616 -8.38 -1.82 27.74
N GLN A 617 -8.14 -1.06 26.68
CA GLN A 617 -7.71 0.34 26.79
C GLN A 617 -8.78 1.24 27.45
N PHE A 618 -10.05 0.84 27.38
CA PHE A 618 -11.18 1.62 27.90
C PHE A 618 -11.46 1.23 29.36
N PRO A 619 -11.41 2.18 30.33
CA PRO A 619 -11.47 1.87 31.76
C PRO A 619 -12.81 1.28 32.25
N GLU A 620 -13.87 1.37 31.45
CA GLU A 620 -15.13 0.67 31.65
C GLU A 620 -15.03 -0.84 31.35
N VAL A 621 -14.07 -1.30 30.54
CA VAL A 621 -13.87 -2.71 30.18
C VAL A 621 -12.85 -3.36 31.11
N ARG A 622 -13.32 -4.25 31.97
CA ARG A 622 -12.48 -5.06 32.87
C ARG A 622 -12.14 -6.41 32.26
N PHE A 623 -13.11 -7.00 31.57
CA PHE A 623 -13.01 -8.31 30.94
C PHE A 623 -13.61 -8.30 29.53
N VAL A 624 -13.06 -9.10 28.63
CA VAL A 624 -13.53 -9.28 27.24
C VAL A 624 -13.92 -10.74 27.03
N LYS A 625 -15.17 -10.97 26.63
CA LYS A 625 -15.72 -12.28 26.27
C LYS A 625 -15.90 -12.36 24.76
N ILE A 626 -15.23 -13.31 24.12
CA ILE A 626 -15.17 -13.40 22.66
C ILE A 626 -15.80 -14.71 22.21
N TYR A 627 -16.93 -14.61 21.50
CA TYR A 627 -17.74 -15.71 21.05
C TYR A 627 -17.49 -16.00 19.57
N ASP A 628 -17.38 -17.27 19.21
CA ASP A 628 -17.27 -17.73 17.82
C ASP A 628 -18.58 -17.51 17.02
N GLN A 629 -18.58 -17.90 15.74
CA GLN A 629 -19.74 -17.79 14.86
C GLN A 629 -20.95 -18.66 15.28
N ASN A 630 -20.76 -19.58 16.24
CA ASN A 630 -21.80 -20.42 16.82
C ASN A 630 -22.29 -19.89 18.19
N GLY A 631 -21.71 -18.79 18.68
CA GLY A 631 -22.01 -18.24 20.00
C GLY A 631 -21.29 -18.96 21.16
N GLN A 632 -20.12 -19.55 20.94
CA GLN A 632 -19.35 -20.31 21.93
C GLN A 632 -18.06 -19.59 22.37
N THR A 633 -17.78 -19.60 23.68
CA THR A 633 -16.60 -18.97 24.30
C THR A 633 -16.17 -19.76 25.53
N GLN A 634 -14.90 -19.70 25.93
CA GLN A 634 -14.45 -20.23 27.22
C GLN A 634 -15.11 -19.46 28.38
N ASN A 635 -15.40 -20.14 29.50
CA ASN A 635 -15.75 -19.52 30.78
C ASN A 635 -16.69 -18.27 30.70
N PRO A 636 -17.87 -18.36 30.06
CA PRO A 636 -18.70 -17.19 29.73
C PRO A 636 -19.12 -16.37 30.96
N ASN A 637 -19.31 -17.01 32.10
CA ASN A 637 -19.77 -16.39 33.34
C ASN A 637 -18.63 -15.95 34.30
N GLY A 638 -17.36 -16.25 33.98
CA GLY A 638 -16.23 -16.03 34.88
C GLY A 638 -15.63 -14.61 34.81
N GLN A 639 -15.01 -14.17 35.91
CA GLN A 639 -14.33 -12.87 36.02
C GLN A 639 -12.90 -12.93 35.44
N SER A 640 -12.83 -13.19 34.13
CA SER A 640 -11.63 -13.26 33.32
C SER A 640 -11.96 -12.85 31.88
N ASP A 641 -10.95 -12.60 31.04
CA ASP A 641 -11.15 -12.65 29.59
C ASP A 641 -11.47 -14.09 29.13
N SER A 642 -11.81 -14.29 27.85
CA SER A 642 -11.95 -15.61 27.21
C SER A 642 -11.54 -15.62 25.74
N GLU A 643 -11.16 -16.78 25.19
CA GLU A 643 -11.12 -17.03 23.74
C GLU A 643 -12.48 -17.54 23.21
N PRO A 644 -12.72 -17.41 21.88
CA PRO A 644 -13.66 -18.27 21.16
C PRO A 644 -13.32 -19.74 21.38
N LEU A 645 -14.32 -20.61 21.62
CA LEU A 645 -14.04 -22.00 22.00
C LEU A 645 -13.29 -22.78 20.90
N CYS A 646 -13.47 -22.40 19.62
CA CYS A 646 -12.77 -22.96 18.47
C CYS A 646 -11.28 -22.60 18.36
N LEU A 647 -10.77 -21.66 19.16
CA LEU A 647 -9.34 -21.31 19.27
C LEU A 647 -8.70 -21.84 20.56
N SER A 648 -9.48 -22.47 21.44
CA SER A 648 -9.01 -23.03 22.71
C SER A 648 -8.30 -24.37 22.50
N GLU A 649 -7.07 -24.52 23.00
CA GLU A 649 -6.40 -25.83 23.06
C GLU A 649 -7.14 -26.82 23.98
N VAL A 650 -7.92 -26.32 24.93
CA VAL A 650 -8.62 -27.12 25.95
C VAL A 650 -10.11 -27.23 25.63
N TYR A 651 -10.49 -28.14 24.71
CA TYR A 651 -11.79 -28.82 24.80
C TYR A 651 -11.86 -30.17 24.06
N THR A 652 -11.89 -31.26 24.83
CA THR A 652 -12.77 -32.39 24.52
C THR A 652 -14.03 -32.27 25.38
N PRO A 653 -15.25 -32.52 24.85
CA PRO A 653 -16.48 -32.07 25.51
C PRO A 653 -16.95 -32.99 26.66
N PRO A 654 -16.99 -32.50 27.91
CA PRO A 654 -18.28 -32.27 28.61
C PRO A 654 -18.21 -31.17 29.72
N PRO A 655 -19.19 -31.03 30.64
CA PRO A 655 -20.57 -30.59 30.45
C PRO A 655 -20.92 -29.30 31.26
N THR A 656 -22.15 -28.81 31.13
CA THR A 656 -22.70 -27.62 31.83
C THR A 656 -22.77 -27.71 33.37
N PHE A 657 -22.57 -26.60 34.09
CA PHE A 657 -23.38 -26.19 35.27
C PHE A 657 -23.26 -24.67 35.58
N THR A 658 -24.01 -24.20 36.60
CA THR A 658 -24.49 -22.81 36.81
C THR A 658 -23.78 -22.03 37.97
N PRO A 659 -24.08 -20.73 38.29
CA PRO A 659 -23.06 -19.76 38.72
C PRO A 659 -23.24 -19.17 40.16
N THR A 660 -23.19 -17.82 40.31
CA THR A 660 -23.41 -16.94 41.51
C THR A 660 -22.16 -16.61 42.38
N PRO A 661 -22.12 -15.54 43.24
CA PRO A 661 -21.07 -14.49 43.14
C PRO A 661 -20.29 -14.24 44.48
N THR A 662 -19.50 -13.15 44.68
CA THR A 662 -19.97 -11.87 45.29
C THR A 662 -18.82 -10.85 45.59
N ARG A 663 -19.07 -9.53 45.38
CA ARG A 663 -18.47 -8.29 45.97
C ARG A 663 -16.95 -7.93 45.95
N THR A 664 -16.68 -6.84 45.21
CA THR A 664 -16.06 -5.55 45.63
C THR A 664 -14.86 -5.47 46.61
N LEU A 665 -13.81 -4.77 46.18
CA LEU A 665 -13.05 -3.81 47.02
C LEU A 665 -12.75 -2.48 46.27
N ARG A 666 -12.20 -1.50 47.01
CA ARG A 666 -11.93 -0.10 46.59
C ARG A 666 -10.57 0.04 45.86
N PRO A 667 -10.27 1.19 45.22
CA PRO A 667 -9.09 1.35 44.35
C PRO A 667 -7.80 1.69 45.11
N THR A 668 -6.67 1.29 44.53
CA THR A 668 -5.31 1.71 44.94
C THR A 668 -4.48 2.01 43.68
N ALA A 669 -3.79 3.15 43.69
CA ALA A 669 -2.71 3.61 42.80
C ALA A 669 -2.71 3.24 41.30
N THR A 670 -2.70 4.26 40.43
CA THR A 670 -2.30 4.13 39.02
C THR A 670 -0.88 3.54 38.91
N PRO A 671 -0.63 2.50 38.09
CA PRO A 671 0.71 1.94 37.91
C PRO A 671 1.68 2.99 37.35
N ARG A 672 2.70 3.35 38.14
CA ARG A 672 3.84 4.13 37.64
C ARG A 672 4.85 3.19 36.97
N TYR A 673 5.34 3.60 35.81
CA TYR A 673 6.46 2.92 35.15
C TYR A 673 7.79 3.40 35.77
N ARG A 674 8.75 2.49 35.91
CA ARG A 674 10.13 2.78 36.31
C ARG A 674 11.10 2.12 35.33
N LEU A 675 12.29 2.70 35.19
CA LEU A 675 13.39 2.00 34.53
C LEU A 675 13.91 0.89 35.44
N ILE A 676 14.23 -0.25 34.85
CA ILE A 676 14.96 -1.37 35.47
C ILE A 676 16.12 -1.76 34.55
N ASN A 677 17.15 -2.38 35.11
CA ASN A 677 18.26 -2.90 34.33
C ASN A 677 17.92 -4.29 33.78
N VAL A 678 18.55 -4.68 32.68
CA VAL A 678 18.49 -6.03 32.12
C VAL A 678 19.88 -6.43 31.65
N TYR A 679 20.39 -7.54 32.19
CA TYR A 679 21.77 -7.97 32.00
C TYR A 679 21.89 -9.04 30.92
N PHE A 680 22.83 -8.83 30.00
CA PHE A 680 23.20 -9.73 28.89
C PHE A 680 24.72 -9.98 28.92
N ALA A 681 25.24 -10.84 28.03
CA ALA A 681 26.68 -11.04 27.88
C ALA A 681 27.24 -10.30 26.64
N SER A 682 28.47 -9.79 26.72
CA SER A 682 29.22 -9.32 25.55
C SER A 682 29.79 -10.53 24.80
N ARG A 683 29.38 -10.74 23.53
CA ARG A 683 29.76 -11.89 22.70
C ARG A 683 31.26 -12.17 22.74
N VAL A 684 32.07 -11.16 22.40
CA VAL A 684 33.53 -11.27 22.28
C VAL A 684 34.19 -11.65 23.61
N ARG A 685 33.57 -11.33 24.75
CA ARG A 685 34.10 -11.68 26.08
C ARG A 685 33.59 -13.01 26.61
N TYR A 686 32.38 -13.42 26.24
CA TYR A 686 31.87 -14.76 26.50
C TYR A 686 32.63 -15.82 25.68
N GLU A 687 32.91 -15.52 24.41
CA GLU A 687 33.70 -16.39 23.52
C GLU A 687 35.18 -16.51 23.96
N LEU A 688 35.68 -15.58 24.78
CA LEU A 688 37.07 -15.53 25.30
C LEU A 688 37.19 -15.74 26.83
N ASP A 689 36.09 -16.01 27.54
CA ASP A 689 36.01 -16.13 29.00
C ASP A 689 36.72 -14.99 29.77
N ALA A 690 36.52 -13.76 29.28
CA ALA A 690 37.29 -12.58 29.68
C ALA A 690 36.43 -11.56 30.48
N PRO A 691 36.35 -11.66 31.83
CA PRO A 691 35.51 -10.79 32.65
C PRO A 691 35.91 -9.30 32.62
N PRO A 692 34.98 -8.37 32.92
CA PRO A 692 33.53 -8.58 33.06
C PRO A 692 32.88 -8.96 31.72
N ILE A 693 32.09 -10.03 31.72
CA ILE A 693 31.40 -10.58 30.53
C ILE A 693 30.03 -9.90 30.38
N GLU A 694 29.37 -9.69 31.50
CA GLU A 694 28.04 -9.10 31.68
C GLU A 694 27.95 -7.64 31.20
N ARG A 695 26.79 -7.23 30.69
CA ARG A 695 26.50 -5.91 30.13
C ARG A 695 25.09 -5.47 30.47
N GLU A 696 24.98 -4.21 30.89
CA GLU A 696 23.77 -3.59 31.42
C GLU A 696 23.00 -2.85 30.32
N GLY A 697 21.86 -3.40 29.91
CA GLY A 697 20.80 -2.68 29.20
C GLY A 697 19.78 -2.11 30.19
N VAL A 698 18.89 -1.24 29.70
CA VAL A 698 17.81 -0.66 30.51
C VAL A 698 16.47 -0.86 29.81
N ARG A 699 15.40 -1.11 30.58
CA ARG A 699 14.03 -1.31 30.11
C ARG A 699 13.00 -0.58 30.96
N TRP A 700 11.85 -0.26 30.39
CA TRP A 700 10.69 0.25 31.13
C TRP A 700 9.86 -0.91 31.69
N SER A 701 9.71 -0.96 33.01
CA SER A 701 8.79 -1.86 33.70
C SER A 701 7.66 -1.07 34.36
N ARG A 702 6.49 -1.67 34.53
CA ARG A 702 5.55 -1.19 35.54
C ARG A 702 6.13 -1.49 36.93
N SER A 703 5.96 -0.59 37.90
CA SER A 703 6.49 -0.75 39.26
C SER A 703 5.90 -1.94 40.05
N ASP A 704 4.87 -2.61 39.52
CA ASP A 704 4.17 -3.73 40.17
C ASP A 704 4.51 -5.13 39.61
N VAL A 705 5.33 -5.24 38.55
CA VAL A 705 5.76 -6.51 37.93
C VAL A 705 7.25 -6.49 37.53
N VAL A 706 8.09 -5.97 38.41
CA VAL A 706 9.48 -5.59 38.10
C VAL A 706 10.43 -6.80 37.94
N TYR A 707 10.20 -7.86 38.67
CA TYR A 707 11.02 -9.07 38.67
C TYR A 707 10.71 -9.93 37.43
N GLU A 708 9.42 -10.06 37.14
CA GLU A 708 8.87 -10.70 35.95
C GLU A 708 9.33 -9.95 34.70
N THR A 709 9.32 -8.62 34.71
CA THR A 709 9.81 -7.82 33.57
C THR A 709 11.30 -8.02 33.35
N ALA A 710 12.13 -8.08 34.40
CA ALA A 710 13.56 -8.35 34.25
C ALA A 710 13.84 -9.69 33.55
N LEU A 711 13.18 -10.78 33.99
CA LEU A 711 13.31 -12.09 33.34
C LEU A 711 12.68 -12.11 31.94
N ASN A 712 11.52 -11.51 31.73
CA ASN A 712 10.84 -11.50 30.43
C ASN A 712 11.64 -10.73 29.37
N GLU A 713 12.28 -9.62 29.74
CA GLU A 713 13.16 -8.87 28.85
C GLU A 713 14.52 -9.58 28.66
N PHE A 714 15.03 -10.28 29.69
CA PHE A 714 16.20 -11.14 29.55
C PHE A 714 15.95 -12.27 28.52
N PHE A 715 14.86 -13.01 28.63
CA PHE A 715 14.56 -14.13 27.70
C PHE A 715 14.16 -13.68 26.29
N LYS A 716 13.64 -12.46 26.09
CA LYS A 716 13.52 -11.85 24.76
C LYS A 716 14.88 -11.57 24.12
N GLY A 717 15.91 -11.35 24.93
CA GLY A 717 17.28 -11.08 24.50
C GLY A 717 17.59 -9.61 24.22
N PRO A 718 18.86 -9.33 23.88
CA PRO A 718 19.31 -7.97 23.57
C PRO A 718 18.62 -7.44 22.32
N GLY A 719 18.14 -6.19 22.39
CA GLY A 719 17.47 -5.50 21.31
C GLY A 719 18.41 -5.23 20.12
N ALA A 720 17.86 -4.79 18.99
CA ALA A 720 18.61 -4.68 17.73
C ALA A 720 19.94 -3.90 17.87
N THR A 721 19.95 -2.74 18.54
CA THR A 721 21.18 -1.96 18.77
C THR A 721 22.18 -2.70 19.68
N GLU A 722 21.71 -3.31 20.77
CA GLU A 722 22.54 -4.08 21.70
C GLU A 722 23.18 -5.29 21.00
N ARG A 723 22.40 -6.00 20.16
CA ARG A 723 22.82 -7.19 19.41
C ARG A 723 23.76 -6.88 18.24
N TYR A 724 23.42 -5.90 17.40
CA TYR A 724 24.13 -5.63 16.14
C TYR A 724 25.14 -4.49 16.21
N SER A 725 24.99 -3.52 17.13
CA SER A 725 25.92 -2.40 17.28
C SER A 725 26.86 -2.56 18.48
N TYR A 726 26.43 -3.22 19.56
CA TYR A 726 27.26 -3.46 20.76
C TYR A 726 27.72 -4.91 20.94
N GLY A 727 27.23 -5.83 20.10
CA GLY A 727 27.66 -7.23 20.07
C GLY A 727 27.23 -8.03 21.31
N TRP A 728 26.06 -7.76 21.87
CA TRP A 728 25.55 -8.47 23.04
C TRP A 728 24.74 -9.71 22.65
N ILE A 729 24.73 -10.70 23.53
CA ILE A 729 24.00 -11.97 23.42
C ILE A 729 23.34 -12.32 24.76
N GLY A 730 22.21 -13.03 24.70
CA GLY A 730 21.76 -13.81 25.84
C GLY A 730 22.51 -15.15 25.88
N VAL A 731 22.94 -15.56 27.07
CA VAL A 731 23.48 -16.91 27.33
C VAL A 731 22.37 -17.68 28.01
N TYR A 732 21.89 -18.75 27.37
CA TYR A 732 20.67 -19.46 27.81
C TYR A 732 20.85 -20.96 28.03
N ASN A 733 21.99 -21.55 27.65
CA ASN A 733 22.31 -22.97 27.90
C ASN A 733 21.16 -23.94 27.54
N GLY A 734 20.55 -23.74 26.36
CA GLY A 734 19.45 -24.56 25.83
C GLY A 734 18.04 -24.24 26.36
N PHE A 735 17.92 -23.50 27.47
CA PHE A 735 16.62 -23.06 27.99
C PHE A 735 15.97 -22.00 27.09
N THR A 736 14.64 -22.07 26.98
CA THR A 736 13.81 -21.22 26.11
C THR A 736 12.99 -20.18 26.88
N GLY A 737 12.98 -20.24 28.21
CA GLY A 737 12.22 -19.34 29.06
C GLY A 737 12.13 -19.83 30.50
N TYR A 738 11.09 -19.40 31.20
CA TYR A 738 10.69 -19.92 32.51
C TYR A 738 9.17 -20.07 32.58
N SER A 739 8.71 -21.11 33.28
CA SER A 739 7.29 -21.42 33.48
C SER A 739 6.69 -20.73 34.70
N LYS A 740 7.54 -20.39 35.69
CA LYS A 740 7.12 -19.93 37.01
C LYS A 740 8.24 -19.14 37.70
N LEU A 741 7.88 -18.00 38.29
CA LEU A 741 8.69 -17.23 39.23
C LEU A 741 7.92 -17.17 40.55
N GLU A 742 8.56 -17.50 41.67
CA GLU A 742 8.01 -17.32 43.01
C GLU A 742 8.99 -16.54 43.88
N ILE A 743 8.55 -15.42 44.46
CA ILE A 743 9.36 -14.62 45.38
C ILE A 743 8.71 -14.73 46.76
N ASP A 744 9.43 -15.34 47.70
CA ASP A 744 9.00 -15.48 49.09
C ASP A 744 10.18 -15.27 50.03
N ASN A 745 9.98 -14.47 51.09
CA ASN A 745 10.98 -14.16 52.13
C ASN A 745 12.37 -13.78 51.60
N GLY A 746 12.43 -13.05 50.47
CA GLY A 746 13.69 -12.61 49.84
C GLY A 746 14.40 -13.67 49.00
N VAL A 747 13.78 -14.84 48.79
CA VAL A 747 14.27 -15.90 47.91
C VAL A 747 13.43 -15.96 46.65
N ALA A 748 14.05 -15.72 45.49
CA ALA A 748 13.42 -15.88 44.18
C ALA A 748 13.63 -17.31 43.66
N ARG A 749 12.56 -17.99 43.25
CA ARG A 749 12.59 -19.36 42.69
C ARG A 749 12.14 -19.31 41.24
N VAL A 750 13.05 -19.68 40.32
CA VAL A 750 12.86 -19.61 38.87
C VAL A 750 12.79 -21.03 38.32
N TYR A 751 11.71 -21.39 37.63
CA TYR A 751 11.52 -22.71 37.04
C TYR A 751 11.63 -22.63 35.53
N LEU A 752 12.81 -22.98 34.99
CA LEU A 752 13.14 -22.84 33.57
C LEU A 752 12.34 -23.78 32.67
N THR A 753 12.23 -23.43 31.39
CA THR A 753 11.64 -24.25 30.33
C THR A 753 12.63 -24.45 29.20
N GLY A 754 12.49 -25.55 28.45
CA GLY A 754 13.42 -25.95 27.39
C GLY A 754 14.38 -27.07 27.83
N ALA A 755 15.15 -27.58 26.87
CA ALA A 755 16.10 -28.67 27.09
C ALA A 755 17.48 -28.10 27.47
N CYS A 756 17.98 -28.48 28.63
CA CYS A 756 19.24 -27.99 29.17
C CYS A 756 20.46 -28.46 28.36
N ILE A 757 21.37 -27.54 28.05
CA ILE A 757 22.61 -27.77 27.29
C ILE A 757 23.75 -27.09 28.06
N SER A 758 24.54 -27.87 28.81
CA SER A 758 25.78 -27.37 29.40
C SER A 758 26.83 -27.14 28.32
N GLU A 759 27.48 -25.97 28.34
CA GLU A 759 28.54 -25.58 27.40
C GLU A 759 29.95 -25.75 27.99
N GLY A 760 30.06 -26.21 29.25
CA GLY A 760 31.36 -26.40 29.92
C GLY A 760 32.12 -25.09 30.21
N LYS A 761 31.39 -23.99 30.43
CA LYS A 761 31.92 -22.66 30.77
C LYS A 761 31.45 -22.25 32.17
N ASP A 762 32.33 -21.61 32.93
CA ASP A 762 32.04 -21.10 34.27
C ASP A 762 30.86 -20.09 34.27
N PHE A 763 30.89 -19.14 33.33
CA PHE A 763 29.83 -18.14 33.17
C PHE A 763 28.65 -18.73 32.38
N ASN A 764 27.45 -18.72 32.94
CA ASN A 764 26.28 -19.39 32.34
C ASN A 764 24.97 -18.59 32.53
N ILE A 765 23.83 -19.15 32.10
CA ILE A 765 22.51 -18.54 32.26
C ILE A 765 22.19 -18.17 33.73
N ALA A 766 22.68 -18.94 34.70
CA ALA A 766 22.46 -18.67 36.11
C ALA A 766 23.07 -17.33 36.55
N ASP A 767 24.25 -16.96 36.08
CA ASP A 767 24.87 -15.65 36.36
C ASP A 767 24.01 -14.50 35.85
N LEU A 768 23.50 -14.62 34.62
CA LEU A 768 22.63 -13.59 34.04
C LEU A 768 21.29 -13.52 34.77
N ILE A 769 20.68 -14.64 35.16
CA ILE A 769 19.45 -14.65 35.99
C ILE A 769 19.72 -14.04 37.38
N ASN A 770 20.85 -14.36 38.00
CA ASN A 770 21.29 -13.78 39.27
C ASN A 770 21.43 -12.27 39.16
N LEU A 771 22.13 -11.75 38.15
CA LEU A 771 22.29 -10.31 37.91
C LEU A 771 20.94 -9.63 37.64
N ASN A 772 20.07 -10.23 36.81
CA ASN A 772 18.75 -9.70 36.48
C ASN A 772 17.81 -9.62 37.69
N LEU A 773 17.96 -10.48 38.71
CA LEU A 773 17.10 -10.46 39.91
C LEU A 773 17.74 -9.75 41.12
N LYS A 774 19.05 -9.86 41.34
CA LYS A 774 19.76 -9.25 42.49
C LYS A 774 20.02 -7.75 42.35
N GLN A 775 19.68 -7.14 41.21
CA GLN A 775 19.54 -5.68 41.12
C GLN A 775 18.49 -5.12 42.11
N PHE A 776 17.52 -5.95 42.52
CA PHE A 776 16.46 -5.60 43.46
C PHE A 776 16.88 -6.02 44.87
N THR A 777 17.05 -5.04 45.78
CA THR A 777 17.62 -5.26 47.11
C THR A 777 16.73 -6.06 48.05
N GLU A 778 15.49 -6.34 47.67
CA GLU A 778 14.61 -7.29 48.34
C GLU A 778 15.02 -8.76 48.10
N ILE A 779 15.77 -9.06 47.01
CA ILE A 779 16.17 -10.42 46.62
C ILE A 779 17.58 -10.72 47.15
N GLN A 780 17.65 -11.64 48.12
CA GLN A 780 18.89 -12.03 48.80
C GLN A 780 19.55 -13.24 48.12
N SER A 781 18.74 -14.21 47.69
CA SER A 781 19.19 -15.37 46.91
C SER A 781 18.19 -15.81 45.84
N VAL A 782 18.71 -16.50 44.83
CA VAL A 782 17.95 -17.03 43.69
C VAL A 782 18.15 -18.55 43.59
N LYS A 783 17.06 -19.28 43.33
CA LYS A 783 17.04 -20.73 43.16
C LYS A 783 16.54 -21.08 41.77
N ILE A 784 17.39 -21.66 40.93
CA ILE A 784 17.09 -21.87 39.51
C ILE A 784 16.93 -23.37 39.25
N TYR A 785 15.71 -23.77 38.90
CA TYR A 785 15.29 -25.15 38.63
C TYR A 785 15.20 -25.38 37.12
N ASP A 786 15.56 -26.56 36.63
CA ASP A 786 15.32 -26.96 35.23
C ASP A 786 13.84 -27.28 34.95
N ALA A 787 13.56 -27.64 33.69
CA ALA A 787 12.25 -28.06 33.22
C ALA A 787 11.72 -29.37 33.84
N ASN A 788 12.56 -30.13 34.56
CA ASN A 788 12.16 -31.29 35.36
C ASN A 788 11.91 -30.92 36.84
N GLY A 789 12.05 -29.64 37.21
CA GLY A 789 11.94 -29.15 38.58
C GLY A 789 13.16 -29.46 39.45
N GLN A 790 14.35 -29.64 38.87
CA GLN A 790 15.58 -29.97 39.61
C GLN A 790 16.53 -28.77 39.72
N THR A 791 17.01 -28.50 40.94
CA THR A 791 18.02 -27.48 41.25
C THR A 791 19.01 -28.04 42.27
N GLN A 792 20.25 -27.57 42.22
CA GLN A 792 21.22 -27.81 43.28
C GLN A 792 20.74 -27.17 44.60
N ASN A 793 21.05 -27.76 45.76
CA ASN A 793 20.84 -27.16 47.10
C ASN A 793 19.59 -26.25 47.28
N PRO A 794 18.35 -26.75 47.02
CA PRO A 794 17.13 -25.94 47.00
C PRO A 794 16.83 -25.23 48.34
N ASN A 795 17.28 -25.82 49.45
CA ASN A 795 17.03 -25.32 50.81
C ASN A 795 18.24 -24.58 51.43
N GLY A 796 19.34 -24.43 50.69
CA GLY A 796 20.52 -23.69 51.15
C GLY A 796 20.32 -22.17 51.13
N THR A 797 21.12 -21.43 51.88
CA THR A 797 20.98 -19.97 52.05
C THR A 797 21.52 -19.14 50.87
N GLY A 798 22.53 -19.63 50.16
CA GLY A 798 23.06 -19.02 48.94
C GLY A 798 22.21 -19.32 47.69
N ASP A 799 22.71 -18.92 46.52
CA ASP A 799 22.03 -19.18 45.24
C ASP A 799 22.04 -20.67 44.86
N SER A 800 21.33 -21.03 43.78
CA SER A 800 21.50 -22.34 43.14
C SER A 800 21.21 -22.35 41.65
N GLU A 801 21.90 -23.24 40.96
CA GLU A 801 21.78 -23.50 39.53
C GLU A 801 21.02 -24.82 39.26
N PRO A 802 20.55 -25.05 38.03
CA PRO A 802 20.03 -26.35 37.61
C PRO A 802 21.06 -27.47 37.74
N PHE A 803 20.62 -28.70 38.03
CA PHE A 803 21.53 -29.85 38.13
C PHE A 803 22.21 -30.19 36.78
N CYS A 804 21.52 -29.97 35.67
CA CYS A 804 22.01 -30.23 34.32
C CYS A 804 23.10 -29.25 33.81
N LEU A 805 23.35 -28.14 34.53
CA LEU A 805 24.50 -27.25 34.27
C LEU A 805 25.70 -27.60 35.15
N SER A 806 25.48 -28.35 36.25
CA SER A 806 26.55 -29.00 36.99
C SER A 806 27.26 -30.04 36.11
N GLU A 807 28.54 -30.31 36.36
CA GLU A 807 29.38 -31.22 35.55
C GLU A 807 29.03 -32.72 35.71
N VAL A 808 27.79 -33.08 36.08
CA VAL A 808 27.46 -34.41 36.61
C VAL A 808 26.18 -35.02 36.01
N PHE A 809 26.38 -36.01 35.11
CA PHE A 809 25.51 -37.15 34.76
C PHE A 809 24.71 -37.17 33.42
N THR A 810 24.25 -38.36 33.00
CA THR A 810 23.75 -38.70 31.63
C THR A 810 22.52 -39.67 31.61
N PRO A 811 21.67 -39.72 30.54
CA PRO A 811 20.37 -40.46 30.54
C PRO A 811 20.18 -41.64 29.52
N PRO A 812 19.19 -42.57 29.73
CA PRO A 812 18.83 -43.70 28.83
C PRO A 812 17.40 -43.63 28.16
N PRO A 813 16.97 -44.59 27.27
CA PRO A 813 15.88 -44.32 26.28
C PRO A 813 14.72 -45.37 26.02
N THR A 814 13.62 -44.91 25.38
CA THR A 814 12.65 -45.59 24.43
C THR A 814 11.35 -46.32 24.89
N ALA A 815 10.20 -46.07 24.20
CA ALA A 815 9.06 -47.02 23.92
C ALA A 815 8.01 -46.46 22.89
N THR A 816 7.17 -47.31 22.23
CA THR A 816 6.21 -46.96 21.13
C THR A 816 4.93 -47.87 21.10
N VAL A 817 3.77 -47.43 20.55
CA VAL A 817 2.46 -48.18 20.53
C VAL A 817 1.61 -47.99 19.23
N THR A 818 0.58 -48.84 19.00
CA THR A 818 -0.18 -49.12 17.73
C THR A 818 -1.73 -49.02 17.88
N PRO A 819 -2.56 -48.72 16.82
CA PRO A 819 -4.02 -48.47 16.92
C PRO A 819 -5.00 -49.63 16.54
N THR A 820 -6.33 -49.41 16.68
CA THR A 820 -7.45 -50.38 16.43
C THR A 820 -8.80 -49.64 16.15
N PRO A 821 -9.84 -50.19 15.42
CA PRO A 821 -10.77 -49.38 14.61
C PRO A 821 -12.28 -49.23 15.05
N THR A 822 -13.04 -48.57 14.15
CA THR A 822 -14.34 -47.85 14.22
C THR A 822 -15.66 -48.65 14.44
N ARG A 823 -16.75 -47.96 14.86
CA ARG A 823 -18.17 -48.38 14.69
C ARG A 823 -19.11 -47.24 14.21
N THR A 824 -20.25 -47.64 13.63
CA THR A 824 -21.24 -46.82 12.87
C THR A 824 -22.25 -46.03 13.76
N PRO A 825 -22.70 -44.84 13.36
CA PRO A 825 -23.75 -44.06 14.06
C PRO A 825 -25.19 -44.38 13.58
N THR A 826 -26.20 -43.93 14.34
CA THR A 826 -27.63 -44.02 13.94
C THR A 826 -28.46 -42.84 14.46
N ARG A 827 -29.40 -42.37 13.61
CA ARG A 827 -30.62 -41.55 13.88
C ARG A 827 -30.52 -40.01 13.76
N THR A 828 -31.37 -39.48 12.88
CA THR A 828 -31.52 -38.07 12.49
C THR A 828 -32.64 -37.35 13.28
N PRO A 829 -32.48 -36.06 13.64
CA PRO A 829 -33.59 -35.17 14.04
C PRO A 829 -34.27 -34.46 12.85
N ILE A 830 -35.49 -33.97 13.05
CA ILE A 830 -36.33 -33.28 12.06
C ILE A 830 -36.07 -31.75 12.11
N PRO A 831 -36.09 -31.02 10.97
CA PRO A 831 -35.70 -29.60 10.93
C PRO A 831 -36.74 -28.64 11.50
N THR A 832 -36.26 -27.49 11.98
CA THR A 832 -37.08 -26.31 12.34
C THR A 832 -36.65 -25.12 11.47
N ASN A 833 -37.61 -24.36 10.93
CA ASN A 833 -37.35 -23.29 9.96
C ASN A 833 -36.42 -22.18 10.49
N THR A 834 -35.27 -21.99 9.86
CA THR A 834 -34.50 -20.74 9.91
C THR A 834 -34.92 -19.82 8.77
N ARG A 835 -35.15 -18.54 9.08
CA ARG A 835 -35.33 -17.49 8.07
C ARG A 835 -34.00 -17.25 7.35
N PRO A 836 -33.97 -16.98 6.02
CA PRO A 836 -32.70 -16.74 5.32
C PRO A 836 -31.92 -15.57 5.94
N PRO A 837 -30.58 -15.66 6.01
CA PRO A 837 -29.75 -14.54 6.44
C PRO A 837 -29.87 -13.37 5.45
N THR A 838 -29.98 -12.16 5.96
CA THR A 838 -29.85 -10.93 5.16
C THR A 838 -28.44 -10.84 4.58
N SER A 839 -28.34 -10.37 3.34
CA SER A 839 -27.10 -10.31 2.56
C SER A 839 -25.96 -9.56 3.26
N THR A 840 -24.74 -10.05 3.11
CA THR A 840 -23.49 -9.42 3.55
C THR A 840 -23.41 -7.97 3.07
N PRO A 841 -23.12 -6.97 3.95
CA PRO A 841 -22.88 -5.60 3.50
C PRO A 841 -21.60 -5.58 2.66
N GLN A 842 -21.73 -5.22 1.39
CA GLN A 842 -20.58 -5.01 0.51
C GLN A 842 -19.92 -3.66 0.80
N TRP A 843 -18.67 -3.52 0.38
CA TRP A 843 -17.88 -2.31 0.51
C TRP A 843 -17.47 -1.81 -0.86
N THR A 844 -17.47 -0.50 -1.04
CA THR A 844 -17.02 0.20 -2.25
C THR A 844 -16.05 1.31 -1.87
N LEU A 845 -15.28 1.77 -2.85
CA LEU A 845 -14.51 2.99 -2.73
C LEU A 845 -15.42 4.20 -2.99
N VAL A 846 -15.16 5.29 -2.28
CA VAL A 846 -15.84 6.59 -2.44
C VAL A 846 -14.81 7.72 -2.24
N ASN A 847 -15.05 8.87 -2.87
CA ASN A 847 -14.21 10.06 -2.66
C ASN A 847 -14.70 10.87 -1.45
N VAL A 848 -13.77 11.39 -0.68
CA VAL A 848 -14.01 12.35 0.40
C VAL A 848 -13.09 13.53 0.17
N TYR A 849 -13.69 14.69 -0.06
CA TYR A 849 -12.99 15.90 -0.49
C TYR A 849 -12.59 16.73 0.72
N PHE A 850 -11.28 16.97 0.84
CA PHE A 850 -10.68 17.88 1.81
C PHE A 850 -10.14 19.12 1.08
N VAL A 851 -9.60 20.10 1.81
CA VAL A 851 -8.90 21.24 1.22
C VAL A 851 -7.39 21.03 1.23
N GLY A 852 -6.72 21.31 0.13
CA GLY A 852 -5.26 21.49 0.14
C GLY A 852 -4.91 22.79 0.86
N ARG A 853 -4.19 22.72 1.98
CA ARG A 853 -3.86 23.90 2.81
C ARG A 853 -3.26 25.03 1.99
N TYR A 854 -2.27 24.72 1.17
CA TYR A 854 -1.59 25.70 0.32
C TYR A 854 -2.56 26.40 -0.64
N ALA A 855 -3.43 25.63 -1.30
CA ALA A 855 -4.43 26.17 -2.22
C ALA A 855 -5.39 27.16 -1.52
N TYR A 856 -5.79 26.86 -0.28
CA TYR A 856 -6.70 27.70 0.49
C TYR A 856 -6.01 28.91 1.16
N GLU A 857 -4.85 28.70 1.81
CA GLU A 857 -4.07 29.78 2.46
C GLU A 857 -3.58 30.85 1.45
N PHE A 858 -3.39 30.47 0.18
CA PHE A 858 -3.01 31.40 -0.90
C PHE A 858 -4.16 31.74 -1.88
N ASN A 859 -5.40 31.30 -1.60
CA ASN A 859 -6.61 31.59 -2.41
C ASN A 859 -6.45 31.22 -3.91
N ILE A 860 -5.95 30.01 -4.17
CA ILE A 860 -5.76 29.38 -5.49
C ILE A 860 -6.75 28.21 -5.68
N PRO A 861 -7.95 28.43 -6.25
CA PRO A 861 -8.90 27.36 -6.53
C PRO A 861 -8.49 26.48 -7.73
N PRO A 862 -8.96 25.21 -7.83
CA PRO A 862 -9.82 24.52 -6.87
C PRO A 862 -9.06 24.16 -5.59
N TYR A 863 -9.73 24.30 -4.45
CA TYR A 863 -9.15 24.01 -3.14
C TYR A 863 -9.27 22.52 -2.79
N GLU A 864 -10.24 21.84 -3.40
CA GLU A 864 -10.71 20.49 -3.12
C GLU A 864 -9.69 19.42 -3.54
N ARG A 865 -9.49 18.41 -2.69
CA ARG A 865 -8.58 17.30 -2.90
C ARG A 865 -9.25 15.99 -2.48
N ALA A 866 -9.37 15.05 -3.41
CA ALA A 866 -10.08 13.79 -3.21
C ALA A 866 -9.21 12.76 -2.47
N GLY A 867 -9.57 12.46 -1.22
CA GLY A 867 -9.08 11.29 -0.51
C GLY A 867 -10.03 10.11 -0.72
N VAL A 868 -9.53 8.97 -1.19
CA VAL A 868 -10.36 7.76 -1.36
C VAL A 868 -10.61 7.12 0.01
N ARG A 869 -11.83 6.62 0.24
CA ARG A 869 -12.25 5.93 1.47
C ARG A 869 -13.07 4.68 1.17
N TRP A 870 -13.07 3.72 2.09
CA TRP A 870 -13.95 2.55 2.06
C TRP A 870 -15.29 2.88 2.71
N ALA A 871 -16.37 2.78 1.93
CA ALA A 871 -17.74 2.97 2.38
C ALA A 871 -18.57 1.69 2.23
N ARG A 872 -19.58 1.52 3.10
CA ARG A 872 -20.54 0.43 2.97
C ARG A 872 -21.53 0.75 1.87
N THR A 873 -21.82 -0.20 0.98
CA THR A 873 -22.72 0.04 -0.17
C THR A 873 -24.16 0.41 0.24
N ASN A 874 -24.55 0.13 1.48
CA ASN A 874 -25.84 0.52 2.05
C ASN A 874 -25.85 1.85 2.82
N ASN A 875 -24.73 2.58 2.89
CA ASN A 875 -24.66 3.94 3.46
C ASN A 875 -23.45 4.72 2.90
N ILE A 876 -23.37 4.85 1.57
CA ILE A 876 -22.22 5.50 0.92
C ILE A 876 -22.16 6.99 1.28
N ILE A 877 -23.28 7.70 1.09
CA ILE A 877 -23.39 9.16 1.31
C ILE A 877 -23.09 9.55 2.77
N GLY A 878 -23.67 8.83 3.74
CA GLY A 878 -23.39 9.07 5.16
C GLY A 878 -21.94 8.77 5.54
N THR A 879 -21.30 7.79 4.90
CA THR A 879 -19.87 7.49 5.15
C THR A 879 -18.96 8.64 4.69
N VAL A 880 -19.31 9.35 3.61
CA VAL A 880 -18.53 10.53 3.16
C VAL A 880 -18.51 11.62 4.23
N LEU A 881 -19.65 11.90 4.88
CA LEU A 881 -19.70 12.86 6.00
C LEU A 881 -18.92 12.35 7.22
N ASP A 882 -19.11 11.08 7.60
CA ASP A 882 -18.39 10.47 8.73
C ASP A 882 -16.86 10.50 8.54
N GLU A 883 -16.36 10.29 7.33
CA GLU A 883 -14.93 10.35 7.00
C GLU A 883 -14.44 11.80 6.81
N TYR A 884 -15.29 12.73 6.35
CA TYR A 884 -14.95 14.16 6.28
C TYR A 884 -14.66 14.74 7.67
N PHE A 885 -15.52 14.48 8.66
CA PHE A 885 -15.35 14.98 10.03
C PHE A 885 -14.24 14.28 10.84
N LYS A 886 -13.66 13.18 10.34
CA LYS A 886 -12.38 12.64 10.85
C LYS A 886 -11.19 13.46 10.38
N GLY A 887 -11.36 14.24 9.32
CA GLY A 887 -10.31 15.00 8.65
C GLY A 887 -9.42 14.14 7.74
N PRO A 888 -8.45 14.78 7.06
CA PRO A 888 -7.47 14.08 6.24
C PRO A 888 -6.59 13.17 7.09
N GLY A 889 -6.28 11.98 6.57
CA GLY A 889 -5.42 10.99 7.19
C GLY A 889 -3.97 11.46 7.31
N ALA A 890 -3.12 10.70 8.02
CA ALA A 890 -1.75 11.14 8.33
C ALA A 890 -0.93 11.56 7.10
N THR A 891 -0.91 10.74 6.03
CA THR A 891 -0.25 11.07 4.77
C THR A 891 -0.83 12.31 4.10
N GLU A 892 -2.16 12.39 4.03
CA GLU A 892 -2.86 13.52 3.43
C GLU A 892 -2.55 14.83 4.17
N ARG A 893 -2.55 14.80 5.51
CA ARG A 893 -2.31 15.95 6.38
C ARG A 893 -0.84 16.39 6.45
N TYR A 894 0.10 15.45 6.54
CA TYR A 894 1.51 15.75 6.80
C TYR A 894 2.42 15.65 5.57
N SER A 895 2.05 14.84 4.56
CA SER A 895 2.81 14.70 3.31
C SER A 895 2.19 15.49 2.16
N TYR A 896 0.85 15.53 2.05
CA TYR A 896 0.15 16.28 0.99
C TYR A 896 -0.40 17.64 1.47
N GLY A 897 -0.28 17.96 2.76
CA GLY A 897 -0.66 19.24 3.34
C GLY A 897 -2.17 19.52 3.32
N TRP A 898 -3.03 18.51 3.39
CA TRP A 898 -4.48 18.69 3.39
C TRP A 898 -5.01 19.06 4.79
N ILE A 899 -6.11 19.82 4.80
CA ILE A 899 -6.90 20.21 5.97
C ILE A 899 -8.39 19.99 5.67
N ALA A 900 -9.18 19.69 6.70
CA ALA A 900 -10.62 19.90 6.64
C ALA A 900 -10.91 21.34 7.08
N LEU A 901 -11.87 22.01 6.43
CA LEU A 901 -12.39 23.27 6.94
C LEU A 901 -13.54 22.98 7.89
N TYR A 902 -13.48 23.61 9.06
CA TYR A 902 -14.41 23.34 10.14
C TYR A 902 -15.22 24.56 10.58
N ASN A 903 -14.69 25.79 10.41
CA ASN A 903 -15.38 27.04 10.77
C ASN A 903 -16.06 26.98 12.16
N GLY A 904 -15.34 26.45 13.16
CA GLY A 904 -15.81 26.30 14.55
C GLY A 904 -16.69 25.06 14.82
N PHE A 905 -17.25 24.42 13.79
CA PHE A 905 -18.00 23.18 13.92
C PHE A 905 -17.09 21.96 14.16
N THR A 906 -17.51 21.06 15.04
CA THR A 906 -16.80 19.85 15.45
C THR A 906 -17.41 18.55 14.94
N GLY A 907 -18.58 18.61 14.29
CA GLY A 907 -19.31 17.43 13.83
C GLY A 907 -20.70 17.77 13.29
N TYR A 908 -21.59 16.77 13.31
CA TYR A 908 -23.00 16.90 13.00
C TYR A 908 -23.82 15.93 13.88
N ASP A 909 -24.95 16.40 14.40
CA ASP A 909 -25.91 15.63 15.21
C ASP A 909 -26.80 14.77 14.30
N ARG A 910 -27.34 15.41 13.26
CA ARG A 910 -28.31 14.81 12.34
C ARG A 910 -27.88 15.00 10.89
N PHE A 911 -27.96 13.91 10.13
CA PHE A 911 -27.94 13.91 8.68
C PHE A 911 -29.15 13.14 8.16
N GLU A 912 -29.86 13.70 7.19
CA GLU A 912 -30.98 13.04 6.54
C GLU A 912 -31.14 13.49 5.08
N ILE A 913 -31.69 12.61 4.24
CA ILE A 913 -31.97 12.89 2.84
C ILE A 913 -33.48 12.75 2.66
N ARG A 914 -34.13 13.78 2.12
CA ARG A 914 -35.57 13.81 1.84
C ARG A 914 -35.79 14.53 0.52
N ASP A 915 -36.58 13.95 -0.37
CA ASP A 915 -36.99 14.57 -1.64
C ASP A 915 -35.81 15.16 -2.46
N GLU A 916 -34.74 14.37 -2.65
CA GLU A 916 -33.47 14.74 -3.31
C GLU A 916 -32.66 15.87 -2.62
N VAL A 917 -33.05 16.25 -1.39
CA VAL A 917 -32.38 17.28 -0.59
C VAL A 917 -31.67 16.67 0.62
N ALA A 918 -30.34 16.84 0.67
CA ALA A 918 -29.50 16.50 1.82
C ALA A 918 -29.61 17.57 2.90
N HIS A 919 -29.92 17.17 4.13
CA HIS A 919 -30.04 18.06 5.30
C HIS A 919 -28.96 17.69 6.33
N VAL A 920 -28.04 18.62 6.61
CA VAL A 920 -26.90 18.45 7.53
C VAL A 920 -27.04 19.43 8.70
N TYR A 921 -27.14 18.94 9.93
CA TYR A 921 -27.27 19.76 11.13
C TYR A 921 -25.97 19.71 11.94
N LEU A 922 -25.19 20.80 11.88
CA LEU A 922 -23.84 20.87 12.42
C LEU A 922 -23.82 21.04 13.94
N GLU A 923 -22.73 20.58 14.56
CA GLU A 923 -22.45 20.76 16.00
C GLU A 923 -21.14 21.51 16.21
N GLY A 924 -21.06 22.34 17.24
CA GLY A 924 -19.92 23.23 17.53
C GLY A 924 -20.27 24.70 17.27
N THR A 925 -19.52 25.64 17.85
CA THR A 925 -19.87 27.07 17.78
C THR A 925 -19.34 27.71 16.49
N CYS A 926 -20.21 28.26 15.67
CA CYS A 926 -19.86 28.77 14.34
C CYS A 926 -18.86 29.95 14.38
N ASP A 927 -17.68 29.75 13.78
CA ASP A 927 -16.62 30.75 13.66
C ASP A 927 -16.83 31.64 12.42
N ARG A 928 -17.21 32.90 12.67
CA ARG A 928 -17.69 33.88 11.69
C ARG A 928 -16.54 34.58 10.95
N ALA A 929 -15.59 33.80 10.45
CA ALA A 929 -14.29 34.27 9.97
C ALA A 929 -14.32 35.09 8.65
N GLY A 930 -15.48 35.41 8.08
CA GLY A 930 -15.62 36.21 6.84
C GLY A 930 -14.95 35.58 5.61
N ALA A 931 -14.87 34.24 5.58
CA ALA A 931 -14.21 33.50 4.52
C ALA A 931 -15.16 33.27 3.34
N THR A 932 -14.70 33.56 2.12
CA THR A 932 -15.45 33.34 0.87
C THR A 932 -15.58 31.87 0.47
N TYR A 933 -14.96 30.96 1.21
CA TYR A 933 -15.05 29.51 1.04
C TYR A 933 -14.91 28.86 2.43
N THR A 934 -15.77 27.88 2.71
CA THR A 934 -16.04 27.41 4.09
C THR A 934 -16.24 25.89 4.14
N ILE A 935 -16.49 25.36 5.35
CA ILE A 935 -17.05 24.01 5.55
C ILE A 935 -18.32 23.78 4.70
N ALA A 936 -19.18 24.78 4.49
CA ALA A 936 -20.43 24.59 3.76
C ALA A 936 -20.20 24.25 2.28
N ASP A 937 -19.18 24.84 1.67
CA ASP A 937 -18.77 24.57 0.30
C ASP A 937 -18.22 23.15 0.17
N LEU A 938 -17.32 22.75 1.09
CA LEU A 938 -16.78 21.39 1.13
C LEU A 938 -17.85 20.32 1.38
N LEU A 939 -18.79 20.56 2.30
CA LEU A 939 -19.90 19.63 2.55
C LEU A 939 -20.83 19.53 1.35
N THR A 940 -21.08 20.66 0.66
CA THR A 940 -21.86 20.67 -0.57
C THR A 940 -21.16 19.91 -1.70
N TYR A 941 -19.85 20.10 -1.88
CA TYR A 941 -19.04 19.35 -2.85
C TYR A 941 -19.04 17.84 -2.54
N ASN A 942 -18.82 17.47 -1.27
CA ASN A 942 -18.83 16.09 -0.81
C ASN A 942 -20.19 15.39 -1.02
N LEU A 943 -21.30 16.11 -0.95
CA LEU A 943 -22.64 15.55 -1.12
C LEU A 943 -23.13 15.59 -2.57
N LYS A 944 -22.73 16.58 -3.37
CA LYS A 944 -23.11 16.69 -4.80
C LYS A 944 -22.27 15.83 -5.75
N GLN A 945 -21.33 15.03 -5.23
CA GLN A 945 -20.77 13.90 -6.00
C GLN A 945 -21.81 12.78 -6.25
N PHE A 946 -22.93 12.78 -5.51
CA PHE A 946 -23.99 11.79 -5.62
C PHE A 946 -25.15 12.34 -6.49
N PRO A 947 -25.51 11.69 -7.60
CA PRO A 947 -26.54 12.19 -8.52
C PRO A 947 -27.95 12.23 -7.90
N GLU A 948 -28.20 11.51 -6.81
CA GLU A 948 -29.45 11.56 -6.04
C GLU A 948 -29.58 12.77 -5.09
N ILE A 949 -28.58 13.65 -5.01
CA ILE A 949 -28.58 14.86 -4.18
C ILE A 949 -28.62 16.12 -5.06
N GLN A 950 -29.81 16.67 -5.28
CA GLN A 950 -30.00 17.90 -6.05
C GLN A 950 -29.60 19.15 -5.26
N PHE A 951 -29.97 19.20 -3.97
CA PHE A 951 -29.70 20.35 -3.08
C PHE A 951 -29.15 19.93 -1.71
N VAL A 952 -28.38 20.84 -1.10
CA VAL A 952 -27.79 20.67 0.23
C VAL A 952 -28.24 21.80 1.15
N LYS A 953 -28.81 21.43 2.30
CA LYS A 953 -29.30 22.32 3.36
C LYS A 953 -28.45 22.10 4.61
N ILE A 954 -27.58 23.07 4.89
CA ILE A 954 -26.68 23.05 6.04
C ILE A 954 -27.25 23.97 7.10
N TYR A 955 -27.33 23.47 8.33
CA TYR A 955 -27.87 24.17 9.49
C TYR A 955 -26.80 24.32 10.57
N ASP A 956 -26.82 25.45 11.28
CA ASP A 956 -25.93 25.73 12.43
C ASP A 956 -26.36 25.03 13.73
N GLU A 957 -25.64 25.30 14.82
CA GLU A 957 -25.86 24.68 16.14
C GLU A 957 -27.22 25.01 16.78
N ASP A 958 -27.86 26.12 16.38
CA ASP A 958 -29.23 26.48 16.77
C ASP A 958 -30.28 25.84 15.83
N GLY A 959 -29.85 25.04 14.86
CA GLY A 959 -30.71 24.42 13.85
C GLY A 959 -31.23 25.40 12.80
N SER A 960 -30.55 26.52 12.57
CA SER A 960 -30.95 27.57 11.63
C SER A 960 -30.23 27.46 10.29
N THR A 961 -30.93 27.81 9.21
CA THR A 961 -30.38 28.00 7.86
C THR A 961 -31.19 29.10 7.17
N GLN A 962 -30.62 29.78 6.18
CA GLN A 962 -31.30 30.94 5.55
C GLN A 962 -32.60 30.59 4.85
N ASN A 963 -32.62 29.48 4.11
CA ASN A 963 -33.71 29.10 3.22
C ASN A 963 -34.08 27.61 3.43
N PRO A 964 -34.70 27.27 4.57
CA PRO A 964 -35.01 25.88 4.93
C PRO A 964 -36.03 25.21 3.99
N THR A 965 -36.86 25.98 3.30
CA THR A 965 -38.03 25.47 2.55
C THR A 965 -38.08 25.86 1.06
N GLY A 966 -37.17 26.70 0.57
CA GLY A 966 -37.09 27.07 -0.85
C GLY A 966 -36.19 26.15 -1.66
N ALA A 967 -36.38 26.11 -2.99
CA ALA A 967 -35.50 25.39 -3.90
C ALA A 967 -34.11 26.07 -4.00
N GLY A 968 -33.05 25.26 -4.15
CA GLY A 968 -31.65 25.71 -4.05
C GLY A 968 -30.96 25.22 -2.77
N ASP A 969 -29.64 25.37 -2.72
CA ASP A 969 -28.85 25.09 -1.52
C ASP A 969 -29.17 26.11 -0.41
N SER A 970 -28.76 25.83 0.83
CA SER A 970 -28.87 26.77 1.95
C SER A 970 -27.78 26.51 2.97
N ILE A 971 -27.21 27.58 3.52
CA ILE A 971 -26.18 27.53 4.55
C ILE A 971 -26.60 28.42 5.74
N PRO A 972 -26.05 28.23 6.95
CA PRO A 972 -26.39 29.09 8.08
C PRO A 972 -25.87 30.51 7.88
N ALA A 973 -26.53 31.48 8.50
CA ALA A 973 -26.19 32.90 8.35
C ALA A 973 -24.78 33.25 8.89
N CYS A 974 -24.22 32.41 9.75
CA CYS A 974 -22.87 32.56 10.30
C CYS A 974 -21.74 32.12 9.36
N LEU A 975 -22.05 31.35 8.31
CA LEU A 975 -21.12 30.91 7.26
C LEU A 975 -21.24 31.75 5.96
N GLN A 976 -21.87 32.93 6.03
CA GLN A 976 -21.81 33.87 4.92
C GLN A 976 -20.44 34.58 4.86
N PRO A 977 -19.96 34.88 3.64
CA PRO A 977 -18.87 35.84 3.43
C PRO A 977 -19.23 37.27 3.90
#